data_AF-K8F982-F1
#
_entry.id   AF-K8F982-F1
#
_cell.length_a   1.000
_cell.length_b   1.000
_cell.length_c   1.000
_cell.angle_alpha   90.00
_cell.angle_beta   90.00
_cell.angle_gamma   90.00
#
_symmetry.space_group_name_H-M   'P 1'
#
loop_
_entity.id
_entity.type
_entity.pdbx_description
1 polymer ?
#
loop_
_entity_poly.entity_id
_entity_poly.type
_entity_poly.pdbx_seq_one_letter_code
_entity_poly.pdbx_strand_id
1 'polypeptide(L)'
;MPLSFTRNDLGDSNFSGCEVADIKNGDIKTALEKATRIGFDFIACSLDGDDAFYRRNRRRRRRSGEASRSSSEEDDGDFIQRPCDFQLTAESWSSRVVAVSAFGCPGDYYEHFKGGKNKKHGTCETMCRKLEEDLSYASHLNLHAVIIRTYRPRFDDDVRSAFETFDEAVSSREENDIEKVRGDMNSFREHALMKCARVVNAHFEDSMVNSTRVWLEFDSVDDDSYAIWQKFRAACHGHENLGICIRNAGVYEPVLEKSSAANHLNGLDFESARRDKERDVANVTGLLGKMCAYEMVPRDDASWDYSKWFAEPVKCVCVDTFCFTPNKHQYPVLPKKMQEFLSECFKRDIQVILASGDEYVKNPNVDKDTPLEDIQFHESTRGTHTTQSSLEWSNEDHPMKEYFRYIAHLFENVPPLSEQEVIERDYRDKVQAPLQPLADNLESATYEVFEKDDSKYDAYEDAIELALLDIKDTVSDIIRVAVVGAGRGPLVKATINAAVKASVSNRLKVYVVEKNPNAVHTLRHRAQSENWADVNAEIFHSDGRIWEAPEKCDVLVSELLGSFGDNELSPECLDGAQRCLKPETGISIPQEYTSYLAPMTGAAVHQACSSTVSRDLDLKAKETPHVVKLYRHHLLDEAREVFTFKHPRRISSKENTGKAYSRNERHAVIAFTLKDKCATLHGFAGYFDALLYKSSRAKKSVNCSIHLPTHTRNKDTNELMFSWFPIFFPIDMPIDMRSKDPQSPNEIILRVWRCVSSSAVWYEWQCECGGQSTRVFNAKGRSSKKASIFSSSIATIKRTNTSRLACTSSKSSSCDNAKLSRANFVRVSIPSMLLLISPNAANAAEELMKHNEQASTFYQDWPNAQPSDIIAFVTQKATRGDPKSILHAMDLFWSFYPTYNLGKVKQEILRDVERECKPIKLIEFGTFLGYSAIATMDESRENGTLEDPEFLLVCVEAEPLHAEVAVTLLEYAGFDETKVKVITGSANASVPEVKRLLKGQVADQVFMDHCKPCLKPDLVSLEEAGMIQKGTVVIADNVIYPGAPDFLAYLDANGYTTELKEAPFEYDRSVWDKSWTKKDDAVSVSVKL
;
A
#
# COMPACT_ATOMS: atom_id res chain seq x y z
N MET A 1 -23.59 -3.27 -7.70
CA MET A 1 -23.09 -3.01 -6.33
C MET A 1 -23.44 -4.21 -5.47
N PRO A 2 -22.57 -4.69 -4.57
CA PRO A 2 -22.89 -5.86 -3.75
C PRO A 2 -23.94 -5.49 -2.70
N LEU A 3 -25.22 -5.76 -3.03
CA LEU A 3 -26.35 -5.79 -2.10
C LEU A 3 -26.23 -6.99 -1.14
N SER A 4 -25.07 -7.16 -0.49
CA SER A 4 -24.83 -8.21 0.48
C SER A 4 -25.26 -7.73 1.87
N PHE A 5 -26.37 -8.27 2.37
CA PHE A 5 -26.87 -8.09 3.74
C PHE A 5 -25.95 -8.72 4.82
N THR A 6 -24.65 -8.87 4.55
CA THR A 6 -23.70 -9.72 5.28
C THR A 6 -22.32 -9.04 5.48
N ARG A 7 -22.27 -7.70 5.50
CA ARG A 7 -21.09 -6.93 5.90
C ARG A 7 -21.45 -5.87 6.93
N ASN A 8 -20.52 -5.62 7.84
CA ASN A 8 -20.72 -4.87 9.07
C ASN A 8 -19.94 -3.53 9.08
N ASP A 9 -19.21 -3.22 8.02
CA ASP A 9 -18.40 -2.02 7.83
C ASP A 9 -18.61 -1.38 6.44
N LEU A 10 -18.35 -0.07 6.33
CA LEU A 10 -18.39 0.66 5.04
C LEU A 10 -17.06 0.63 4.28
N GLY A 11 -15.99 0.08 4.87
CA GLY A 11 -14.69 -0.10 4.25
C GLY A 11 -14.14 1.10 3.45
N ASP A 12 -13.49 0.76 2.33
CA ASP A 12 -13.25 1.59 1.15
C ASP A 12 -13.86 0.81 -0.05
N SER A 13 -15.17 0.50 -0.02
CA SER A 13 -15.83 -0.27 -1.09
C SER A 13 -17.07 0.42 -1.67
N ASN A 14 -17.53 -0.07 -2.83
CA ASN A 14 -18.61 0.48 -3.68
C ASN A 14 -20.01 0.49 -3.03
N PHE A 15 -20.13 1.18 -1.91
CA PHE A 15 -21.38 1.50 -1.22
C PHE A 15 -21.97 2.81 -1.74
N SER A 16 -23.29 2.90 -1.58
CA SER A 16 -24.12 4.00 -2.04
C SER A 16 -24.74 4.73 -0.85
N GLY A 17 -24.56 6.05 -0.82
CA GLY A 17 -25.12 6.92 0.21
C GLY A 17 -26.30 7.75 -0.32
N CYS A 18 -27.21 8.13 0.57
CA CYS A 18 -28.19 9.20 0.31
C CYS A 18 -27.88 10.41 1.19
N GLU A 19 -27.73 11.60 0.61
CA GLU A 19 -27.67 12.84 1.41
C GLU A 19 -29.09 13.21 1.88
N VAL A 20 -29.25 13.50 3.17
CA VAL A 20 -30.53 13.82 3.82
C VAL A 20 -30.43 15.16 4.54
N ALA A 21 -31.06 16.19 3.97
CA ALA A 21 -30.99 17.57 4.47
C ALA A 21 -31.86 17.82 5.72
N ASP A 22 -33.11 17.31 5.75
CA ASP A 22 -34.06 17.51 6.85
C ASP A 22 -34.32 16.20 7.63
N ILE A 23 -33.56 16.01 8.71
CA ILE A 23 -33.86 15.00 9.73
C ILE A 23 -34.68 15.64 10.85
N LYS A 24 -36.00 15.57 10.68
CA LYS A 24 -36.97 16.11 11.64
C LYS A 24 -36.75 15.52 13.03
N ASN A 25 -36.57 16.41 14.02
CA ASN A 25 -36.31 16.09 15.42
C ASN A 25 -35.11 15.14 15.64
N GLY A 26 -34.15 15.10 14.70
CA GLY A 26 -32.98 14.24 14.80
C GLY A 26 -33.28 12.74 14.73
N ASP A 27 -34.42 12.30 14.20
CA ASP A 27 -34.77 10.89 13.98
C ASP A 27 -33.96 10.28 12.81
N ILE A 28 -32.68 9.99 13.09
CA ILE A 28 -31.76 9.35 12.16
C ILE A 28 -32.18 7.92 11.82
N LYS A 29 -32.79 7.21 12.78
CA LYS A 29 -33.24 5.83 12.56
C LYS A 29 -34.26 5.75 11.42
N THR A 30 -35.31 6.57 11.45
CA THR A 30 -36.31 6.58 10.37
C THR A 30 -35.72 7.05 9.04
N ALA A 31 -34.76 7.98 9.05
CA ALA A 31 -34.07 8.42 7.83
C ALA A 31 -33.26 7.28 7.18
N LEU A 32 -32.49 6.56 7.98
CA LEU A 32 -31.70 5.41 7.54
C LEU A 32 -32.59 4.25 7.05
N GLU A 33 -33.65 3.90 7.80
CA GLU A 33 -34.61 2.87 7.38
C GLU A 33 -35.24 3.19 6.01
N LYS A 34 -35.53 4.46 5.72
CA LYS A 34 -36.05 4.89 4.41
C LYS A 34 -34.99 4.76 3.31
N ALA A 35 -33.76 5.21 3.55
CA ALA A 35 -32.66 5.10 2.59
C ALA A 35 -32.38 3.63 2.21
N THR A 36 -32.31 2.74 3.20
CA THR A 36 -32.11 1.30 2.98
C THR A 36 -33.27 0.62 2.27
N ARG A 37 -34.52 1.07 2.45
CA ARG A 37 -35.67 0.58 1.64
C ARG A 37 -35.60 0.98 0.16
N ILE A 38 -34.91 2.08 -0.18
CA ILE A 38 -34.70 2.49 -1.58
C ILE A 38 -33.58 1.68 -2.23
N GLY A 39 -32.58 1.28 -1.44
CA GLY A 39 -31.40 0.51 -1.87
C GLY A 39 -30.06 1.10 -1.42
N PHE A 40 -30.07 2.21 -0.67
CA PHE A 40 -28.85 2.84 -0.17
C PHE A 40 -28.29 2.14 1.07
N ASP A 41 -26.97 2.09 1.17
CA ASP A 41 -26.25 1.41 2.24
C ASP A 41 -26.11 2.30 3.49
N PHE A 42 -25.91 3.60 3.29
CA PHE A 42 -25.70 4.61 4.33
C PHE A 42 -26.41 5.94 4.04
N ILE A 43 -26.46 6.83 5.04
CA ILE A 43 -26.91 8.22 4.90
C ILE A 43 -25.78 9.22 5.18
N ALA A 44 -25.82 10.36 4.49
CA ALA A 44 -24.99 11.53 4.77
C ALA A 44 -25.88 12.67 5.26
N CYS A 45 -25.61 13.24 6.44
CA CYS A 45 -26.53 14.21 7.06
C CYS A 45 -25.89 15.14 8.10
N SER A 46 -26.56 16.26 8.39
CA SER A 46 -26.14 17.19 9.46
C SER A 46 -26.36 16.62 10.85
N LEU A 47 -25.37 16.78 11.74
CA LEU A 47 -25.43 16.34 13.15
C LEU A 47 -26.23 17.24 14.08
N ASP A 48 -26.61 18.45 13.65
CA ASP A 48 -27.40 19.35 14.49
C ASP A 48 -28.91 19.11 14.36
N GLY A 49 -29.39 18.64 13.20
CA GLY A 49 -30.82 18.42 12.94
C GLY A 49 -31.56 19.68 12.49
N ASP A 50 -31.94 19.68 11.21
CA ASP A 50 -32.49 20.82 10.44
C ASP A 50 -31.51 22.00 10.36
N ASP A 51 -31.20 22.48 9.14
CA ASP A 51 -30.10 23.41 8.91
C ASP A 51 -30.34 24.75 9.65
N ALA A 52 -29.62 24.89 10.77
CA ALA A 52 -29.80 25.94 11.77
C ALA A 52 -29.65 27.35 11.16
N PHE A 53 -28.82 27.46 10.12
CA PHE A 53 -28.57 28.69 9.39
C PHE A 53 -29.74 29.05 8.47
N TYR A 54 -30.28 28.06 7.75
CA TYR A 54 -31.46 28.26 6.89
C TYR A 54 -32.70 28.69 7.69
N ARG A 55 -32.97 28.10 8.86
CA ARG A 55 -34.05 28.61 9.75
C ARG A 55 -33.85 30.07 10.14
N ARG A 56 -32.62 30.50 10.48
CA ARG A 56 -32.30 31.90 10.84
C ARG A 56 -32.64 32.87 9.71
N ASN A 57 -32.32 32.53 8.46
CA ASN A 57 -32.67 33.36 7.31
C ASN A 57 -34.17 33.29 6.94
N ARG A 58 -34.82 32.12 7.05
CA ARG A 58 -36.27 31.94 6.82
C ARG A 58 -37.10 32.75 7.83
N ARG A 59 -36.72 32.77 9.12
CA ARG A 59 -37.34 33.62 10.17
C ARG A 59 -37.10 35.13 9.91
N ARG A 60 -35.92 35.54 9.41
CA ARG A 60 -35.65 36.93 9.01
C ARG A 60 -36.54 37.41 7.85
N ARG A 61 -36.75 36.58 6.82
CA ARG A 61 -37.65 36.90 5.68
C ARG A 61 -39.10 37.13 6.11
N ARG A 62 -39.62 36.35 7.07
CA ARG A 62 -40.96 36.58 7.66
C ARG A 62 -41.04 37.91 8.42
N ARG A 63 -40.05 38.25 9.25
CA ARG A 63 -40.03 39.52 9.99
C ARG A 63 -39.87 40.77 9.10
N SER A 64 -39.43 40.65 7.85
CA SER A 64 -39.40 41.77 6.89
C SER A 64 -40.73 42.04 6.17
N GLY A 65 -41.76 41.20 6.35
CA GLY A 65 -43.08 41.38 5.73
C GLY A 65 -44.11 42.11 6.59
N GLU A 66 -43.97 42.09 7.93
CA GLU A 66 -44.96 42.64 8.86
C GLU A 66 -44.33 43.58 9.89
N ALA A 67 -44.81 44.82 9.92
CA ALA A 67 -44.32 45.84 10.83
C ALA A 67 -45.16 45.91 12.12
N SER A 68 -44.76 45.22 13.19
CA SER A 68 -45.11 45.64 14.55
C SER A 68 -44.18 45.10 15.67
N ARG A 69 -43.57 46.07 16.37
CA ARG A 69 -43.55 46.32 17.82
C ARG A 69 -43.18 45.24 18.86
N SER A 70 -42.12 45.60 19.58
CA SER A 70 -41.94 45.59 21.05
C SER A 70 -41.73 44.29 21.85
N SER A 71 -40.92 44.49 22.89
CA SER A 71 -40.68 43.69 24.09
C SER A 71 -39.56 42.65 24.05
N SER A 72 -38.85 42.63 25.17
CA SER A 72 -37.71 41.79 25.50
C SER A 72 -38.22 40.51 26.16
N GLU A 73 -38.59 39.54 25.34
CA GLU A 73 -38.66 38.15 25.78
C GLU A 73 -37.27 37.53 25.52
N GLU A 74 -36.74 36.86 26.55
CA GLU A 74 -35.59 35.97 26.39
C GLU A 74 -36.07 34.84 25.47
N ASP A 75 -35.44 34.73 24.30
CA ASP A 75 -35.81 33.78 23.23
C ASP A 75 -35.43 32.38 23.72
N ASP A 76 -36.35 31.75 24.49
CA ASP A 76 -36.22 30.40 25.03
C ASP A 76 -35.87 29.46 23.87
N GLY A 77 -34.62 29.03 23.84
CA GLY A 77 -34.06 28.39 22.67
C GLY A 77 -34.75 27.06 22.41
N ASP A 78 -35.41 26.93 21.24
CA ASP A 78 -35.55 25.65 20.55
C ASP A 78 -34.15 25.02 20.48
N PHE A 79 -33.80 24.18 21.46
CA PHE A 79 -32.53 23.46 21.47
C PHE A 79 -32.52 22.58 20.24
N ILE A 80 -31.65 22.93 19.29
CA ILE A 80 -31.38 22.17 18.09
C ILE A 80 -30.79 20.84 18.54
N GLN A 81 -31.66 19.83 18.61
CA GLN A 81 -31.41 18.59 19.34
C GLN A 81 -30.64 17.64 18.44
N ARG A 82 -29.34 17.51 18.70
CA ARG A 82 -28.49 16.51 18.04
C ARG A 82 -29.13 15.11 18.14
N PRO A 83 -29.01 14.27 17.10
CA PRO A 83 -29.48 12.89 17.13
C PRO A 83 -28.96 12.16 18.37
N CYS A 84 -29.86 11.49 19.10
CA CYS A 84 -29.49 10.76 20.30
C CYS A 84 -28.75 9.48 19.91
N ASP A 85 -27.60 9.24 20.51
CA ASP A 85 -26.78 8.03 20.42
C ASP A 85 -27.61 6.73 20.50
N PHE A 86 -28.57 6.63 21.42
CA PHE A 86 -29.46 5.46 21.58
C PHE A 86 -30.39 5.16 20.39
N GLN A 87 -30.48 6.01 19.37
CA GLN A 87 -31.34 5.74 18.19
C GLN A 87 -30.84 4.60 17.30
N LEU A 88 -29.52 4.39 17.25
CA LEU A 88 -28.87 3.36 16.45
C LEU A 88 -27.90 2.54 17.32
N THR A 89 -27.48 1.37 16.84
CA THR A 89 -26.36 0.63 17.44
C THR A 89 -25.04 1.36 17.13
N ALA A 90 -24.02 1.21 17.99
CA ALA A 90 -22.68 1.74 17.74
C ALA A 90 -22.12 1.29 16.38
N GLU A 91 -22.36 0.03 16.01
CA GLU A 91 -22.07 -0.52 14.69
C GLU A 91 -22.75 0.29 13.58
N SER A 92 -24.07 0.54 13.67
CA SER A 92 -24.80 1.31 12.65
C SER A 92 -24.38 2.79 12.57
N TRP A 93 -23.93 3.40 13.67
CA TRP A 93 -23.31 4.73 13.61
C TRP A 93 -21.99 4.68 12.81
N SER A 94 -21.13 3.71 13.09
CA SER A 94 -19.84 3.55 12.42
C SER A 94 -19.89 3.02 10.98
N SER A 95 -20.97 2.35 10.59
CA SER A 95 -21.12 1.69 9.28
C SER A 95 -22.35 2.13 8.47
N ARG A 96 -23.13 3.13 8.91
CA ARG A 96 -24.29 3.62 8.12
C ARG A 96 -24.54 5.13 8.18
N VAL A 97 -23.70 5.89 8.87
CA VAL A 97 -23.85 7.35 9.01
C VAL A 97 -22.54 8.07 8.68
N VAL A 98 -22.64 9.03 7.75
CA VAL A 98 -21.63 10.04 7.46
C VAL A 98 -22.17 11.39 7.92
N ALA A 99 -21.41 12.12 8.72
CA ALA A 99 -21.78 13.49 9.07
C ALA A 99 -21.44 14.45 7.92
N VAL A 100 -22.28 15.46 7.72
CA VAL A 100 -21.95 16.63 6.93
C VAL A 100 -21.94 17.81 7.89
N SER A 101 -20.78 18.43 8.12
CA SER A 101 -20.69 19.56 9.04
C SER A 101 -21.49 20.75 8.48
N ALA A 102 -22.07 21.54 9.38
CA ALA A 102 -22.73 22.81 9.03
C ALA A 102 -21.74 23.86 8.46
N PHE A 103 -20.44 23.57 8.48
CA PHE A 103 -19.40 24.37 7.83
C PHE A 103 -19.61 24.51 6.32
N GLY A 104 -19.35 25.72 5.81
CA GLY A 104 -19.04 25.95 4.39
C GLY A 104 -20.13 26.64 3.57
N CYS A 105 -21.30 26.91 4.15
CA CYS A 105 -22.33 27.68 3.45
C CYS A 105 -21.81 29.09 3.06
N PRO A 106 -22.13 29.61 1.84
CA PRO A 106 -21.73 30.95 1.40
C PRO A 106 -22.09 32.10 2.38
N GLY A 107 -23.07 31.87 3.27
CA GLY A 107 -23.48 32.81 4.31
C GLY A 107 -22.44 33.06 5.43
N ASP A 108 -21.59 32.10 5.76
CA ASP A 108 -20.56 32.27 6.81
C ASP A 108 -19.41 33.17 6.34
N TYR A 109 -19.05 33.04 5.06
CA TYR A 109 -18.16 33.96 4.36
C TYR A 109 -18.69 35.40 4.32
N TYR A 110 -20.01 35.58 4.36
CA TYR A 110 -20.69 36.87 4.27
C TYR A 110 -20.77 37.64 5.61
N GLU A 111 -20.95 36.98 6.76
CA GLU A 111 -20.92 37.67 8.07
C GLU A 111 -19.54 38.36 8.32
N HIS A 112 -18.46 37.88 7.71
CA HIS A 112 -17.15 38.54 7.76
C HIS A 112 -17.13 39.93 7.08
N PHE A 113 -17.70 40.06 5.87
CA PHE A 113 -17.76 41.34 5.15
C PHE A 113 -18.64 42.38 5.83
N LYS A 114 -19.61 41.94 6.63
CA LYS A 114 -20.52 42.79 7.39
C LYS A 114 -19.87 43.41 8.64
N GLY A 115 -18.73 42.88 9.06
CA GLY A 115 -18.01 43.30 10.26
C GLY A 115 -16.92 44.33 9.98
N GLY A 116 -17.14 45.58 10.37
CA GLY A 116 -16.11 46.61 10.38
C GLY A 116 -14.84 46.20 11.15
N LYS A 117 -13.74 46.92 10.90
CA LYS A 117 -12.31 46.58 11.14
C LYS A 117 -11.90 45.80 12.42
N ASN A 118 -12.72 45.73 13.46
CA ASN A 118 -12.44 45.06 14.73
C ASN A 118 -13.09 43.66 14.91
N LYS A 119 -13.93 43.16 13.99
CA LYS A 119 -14.61 41.85 14.15
C LYS A 119 -13.96 40.65 13.44
N LYS A 120 -12.82 40.83 12.76
CA LYS A 120 -12.17 39.81 11.91
C LYS A 120 -11.84 38.46 12.59
N HIS A 121 -11.72 38.42 13.91
CA HIS A 121 -11.31 37.22 14.65
C HIS A 121 -12.50 36.31 15.03
N GLY A 122 -13.60 36.90 15.50
CA GLY A 122 -14.69 36.16 16.14
C GLY A 122 -15.50 35.23 15.21
N THR A 123 -15.60 35.51 13.90
CA THR A 123 -16.33 34.60 12.99
C THR A 123 -15.55 33.32 12.74
N CYS A 124 -14.27 33.40 12.37
CA CYS A 124 -13.44 32.21 12.17
C CYS A 124 -13.24 31.39 13.46
N GLU A 125 -13.15 32.04 14.62
CA GLU A 125 -13.05 31.34 15.91
C GLU A 125 -14.35 30.59 16.25
N THR A 126 -15.51 31.20 15.98
CA THR A 126 -16.81 30.53 16.14
C THR A 126 -16.94 29.33 15.18
N MET A 127 -16.46 29.46 13.94
CA MET A 127 -16.43 28.36 12.97
C MET A 127 -15.52 27.21 13.42
N CYS A 128 -14.31 27.52 13.91
CA CYS A 128 -13.37 26.50 14.40
C CYS A 128 -13.94 25.75 15.60
N ARG A 129 -14.53 26.48 16.57
CA ARG A 129 -15.19 25.89 17.74
C ARG A 129 -16.37 25.01 17.33
N LYS A 130 -17.15 25.40 16.32
CA LYS A 130 -18.26 24.59 15.82
C LYS A 130 -17.76 23.31 15.14
N LEU A 131 -16.70 23.39 14.34
CA LEU A 131 -16.07 22.21 13.74
C LEU A 131 -15.49 21.26 14.82
N GLU A 132 -14.91 21.82 15.89
CA GLU A 132 -14.42 21.07 17.06
C GLU A 132 -15.58 20.36 17.80
N GLU A 133 -16.70 21.06 18.02
CA GLU A 133 -17.95 20.48 18.56
C GLU A 133 -18.56 19.38 17.65
N ASP A 134 -18.42 19.49 16.33
CA ASP A 134 -18.90 18.49 15.35
C ASP A 134 -18.00 17.25 15.35
N LEU A 135 -16.69 17.43 15.23
CA LEU A 135 -15.69 16.36 15.21
C LEU A 135 -15.66 15.57 16.53
N SER A 136 -15.72 16.27 17.67
CA SER A 136 -15.79 15.63 19.00
C SER A 136 -17.02 14.73 19.13
N TYR A 137 -18.18 15.16 18.62
CA TYR A 137 -19.41 14.36 18.66
C TYR A 137 -19.42 13.24 17.63
N ALA A 138 -18.83 13.47 16.45
CA ALA A 138 -18.66 12.43 15.44
C ALA A 138 -17.77 11.29 15.96
N SER A 139 -16.71 11.57 16.73
CA SER A 139 -15.92 10.52 17.39
C SER A 139 -16.62 9.90 18.60
N HIS A 140 -17.42 10.64 19.36
CA HIS A 140 -18.28 10.05 20.40
C HIS A 140 -19.24 8.99 19.82
N LEU A 141 -19.82 9.25 18.64
CA LEU A 141 -20.65 8.29 17.90
C LEU A 141 -19.84 7.29 17.06
N ASN A 142 -18.51 7.43 17.00
CA ASN A 142 -17.60 6.71 16.11
C ASN A 142 -18.06 6.66 14.63
N LEU A 143 -18.43 7.82 14.07
CA LEU A 143 -18.93 7.90 12.68
C LEU A 143 -17.86 7.54 11.65
N HIS A 144 -18.31 7.01 10.51
CA HIS A 144 -17.45 6.63 9.38
C HIS A 144 -16.59 7.80 8.89
N ALA A 145 -17.23 8.96 8.66
CA ALA A 145 -16.58 10.18 8.20
C ALA A 145 -17.38 11.44 8.55
N VAL A 146 -16.70 12.58 8.54
CA VAL A 146 -17.28 13.93 8.54
C VAL A 146 -16.87 14.65 7.25
N ILE A 147 -17.86 15.10 6.47
CA ILE A 147 -17.68 15.90 5.27
C ILE A 147 -17.63 17.39 5.65
N ILE A 148 -16.58 18.09 5.21
CA ILE A 148 -16.36 19.53 5.37
C ILE A 148 -16.51 20.19 3.99
N ARG A 149 -17.55 21.01 3.79
CA ARG A 149 -17.84 21.62 2.48
C ARG A 149 -16.99 22.86 2.21
N THR A 150 -16.37 22.96 1.03
CA THR A 150 -15.41 24.05 0.72
C THR A 150 -15.88 25.07 -0.32
N TYR A 151 -17.19 25.19 -0.60
CA TYR A 151 -17.80 25.93 -1.73
C TYR A 151 -17.13 27.24 -2.18
N ARG A 152 -17.10 27.45 -3.50
CA ARG A 152 -16.53 28.63 -4.19
C ARG A 152 -17.62 29.44 -4.91
N PRO A 153 -18.10 30.58 -4.38
CA PRO A 153 -19.00 31.45 -5.13
C PRO A 153 -18.30 32.05 -6.36
N ARG A 154 -18.89 31.88 -7.55
CA ARG A 154 -18.51 32.61 -8.77
C ARG A 154 -19.60 33.65 -9.11
N PHE A 155 -19.21 34.79 -9.67
CA PHE A 155 -20.14 35.84 -10.10
C PHE A 155 -20.48 35.65 -11.59
N ASP A 156 -21.75 35.88 -11.97
CA ASP A 156 -22.25 35.92 -13.36
C ASP A 156 -21.66 37.15 -14.09
N ASP A 157 -21.49 37.07 -15.42
CA ASP A 157 -21.04 38.19 -16.25
C ASP A 157 -22.00 39.40 -16.20
N ASP A 158 -23.30 39.21 -15.92
CA ASP A 158 -24.23 40.31 -15.68
C ASP A 158 -24.14 40.89 -14.25
N VAL A 159 -23.69 40.11 -13.26
CA VAL A 159 -23.34 40.65 -11.93
C VAL A 159 -22.02 41.41 -12.00
N ARG A 160 -21.07 40.92 -12.80
CA ARG A 160 -19.85 41.64 -13.18
C ARG A 160 -20.20 42.94 -13.91
N SER A 161 -21.09 42.93 -14.90
CA SER A 161 -21.60 44.12 -15.59
C SER A 161 -22.30 45.11 -14.63
N ALA A 162 -23.08 44.61 -13.67
CA ALA A 162 -23.67 45.47 -12.63
C ALA A 162 -22.61 46.08 -11.68
N PHE A 163 -21.51 45.36 -11.39
CA PHE A 163 -20.35 45.89 -10.68
C PHE A 163 -19.56 46.91 -11.52
N GLU A 164 -19.38 46.66 -12.81
CA GLU A 164 -18.75 47.58 -13.77
C GLU A 164 -19.59 48.87 -13.88
N THR A 165 -20.92 48.77 -13.97
CA THR A 165 -21.86 49.91 -13.95
C THR A 165 -21.83 50.68 -12.62
N PHE A 166 -21.65 49.98 -11.49
CA PHE A 166 -21.47 50.59 -10.17
C PHE A 166 -20.12 51.32 -10.06
N ASP A 167 -19.04 50.75 -10.61
CA ASP A 167 -17.72 51.37 -10.68
C ASP A 167 -17.68 52.59 -11.62
N GLU A 168 -18.41 52.55 -12.75
CA GLU A 168 -18.65 53.72 -13.59
C GLU A 168 -19.35 54.85 -12.80
N ALA A 169 -20.40 54.52 -12.05
CA ALA A 169 -21.18 55.48 -11.26
C ALA A 169 -20.41 56.10 -10.06
N VAL A 170 -19.47 55.34 -9.48
CA VAL A 170 -18.60 55.78 -8.36
C VAL A 170 -17.31 56.45 -8.83
N SER A 171 -16.92 56.24 -10.10
CA SER A 171 -15.91 56.97 -10.88
C SER A 171 -14.48 57.01 -10.30
N SER A 172 -13.66 56.00 -10.61
CA SER A 172 -12.28 56.13 -11.15
C SER A 172 -11.49 54.80 -11.07
N ARG A 173 -11.72 53.89 -12.03
CA ARG A 173 -11.10 52.56 -12.17
C ARG A 173 -10.89 52.31 -13.68
N GLU A 174 -9.79 51.76 -14.22
CA GLU A 174 -8.84 50.71 -13.80
C GLU A 174 -9.50 49.34 -13.52
N GLU A 175 -9.38 48.42 -14.50
CA GLU A 175 -9.93 47.04 -14.55
C GLU A 175 -9.59 46.12 -13.35
N ASN A 176 -8.77 46.57 -12.40
CA ASN A 176 -8.11 45.73 -11.40
C ASN A 176 -8.99 45.30 -10.20
N ASP A 177 -10.09 46.00 -9.90
CA ASP A 177 -10.74 45.82 -8.59
C ASP A 177 -11.71 44.61 -8.50
N ILE A 178 -12.23 44.08 -9.62
CA ILE A 178 -13.01 42.82 -9.61
C ILE A 178 -12.10 41.61 -9.38
N GLU A 179 -10.95 41.56 -10.06
CA GLU A 179 -9.94 40.51 -9.82
C GLU A 179 -9.42 40.53 -8.38
N LYS A 180 -9.27 41.74 -7.82
CA LYS A 180 -8.88 41.95 -6.42
C LYS A 180 -9.94 41.44 -5.43
N VAL A 181 -11.24 41.71 -5.64
CA VAL A 181 -12.31 41.13 -4.79
C VAL A 181 -12.32 39.59 -4.87
N ARG A 182 -12.14 39.03 -6.08
CA ARG A 182 -12.02 37.58 -6.27
C ARG A 182 -10.77 37.01 -5.59
N GLY A 183 -9.65 37.74 -5.64
CA GLY A 183 -8.41 37.43 -4.92
C GLY A 183 -8.59 37.43 -3.40
N ASP A 184 -9.23 38.46 -2.86
CA ASP A 184 -9.55 38.59 -1.42
C ASP A 184 -10.47 37.45 -0.94
N MET A 185 -11.47 37.05 -1.74
CA MET A 185 -12.34 35.91 -1.41
C MET A 185 -11.58 34.57 -1.42
N ASN A 186 -10.74 34.30 -2.42
CA ASN A 186 -9.91 33.09 -2.44
C ASN A 186 -8.90 33.08 -1.26
N SER A 187 -8.31 34.24 -0.94
CA SER A 187 -7.38 34.43 0.18
C SER A 187 -8.05 34.18 1.54
N PHE A 188 -9.30 34.65 1.71
CA PHE A 188 -10.08 34.36 2.92
C PHE A 188 -10.50 32.88 3.00
N ARG A 189 -10.93 32.26 1.88
CA ARG A 189 -11.23 30.81 1.80
C ARG A 189 -10.02 29.99 2.25
N GLU A 190 -8.84 30.30 1.72
CA GLU A 190 -7.58 29.69 2.14
C GLU A 190 -7.31 29.92 3.64
N HIS A 191 -7.41 31.15 4.14
CA HIS A 191 -7.16 31.45 5.55
C HIS A 191 -8.12 30.72 6.51
N ALA A 192 -9.40 30.61 6.15
CA ALA A 192 -10.39 29.88 6.94
C ALA A 192 -10.11 28.38 6.94
N LEU A 193 -9.84 27.78 5.78
CA LEU A 193 -9.49 26.37 5.66
C LEU A 193 -8.18 26.03 6.39
N MET A 194 -7.16 26.90 6.35
CA MET A 194 -5.91 26.70 7.11
C MET A 194 -6.09 26.83 8.63
N LYS A 195 -7.15 27.47 9.11
CA LYS A 195 -7.55 27.38 10.54
C LYS A 195 -8.28 26.06 10.83
N CYS A 196 -9.18 25.63 9.96
CA CYS A 196 -9.87 24.35 10.09
C CYS A 196 -8.91 23.16 10.05
N ALA A 197 -7.85 23.23 9.23
CA ALA A 197 -6.77 22.24 9.19
C ALA A 197 -6.11 22.04 10.56
N ARG A 198 -6.00 23.08 11.40
CA ARG A 198 -5.45 22.94 12.76
C ARG A 198 -6.40 22.21 13.70
N VAL A 199 -7.71 22.43 13.57
CA VAL A 199 -8.74 21.71 14.33
C VAL A 199 -8.76 20.24 13.93
N VAL A 200 -8.69 19.96 12.62
CA VAL A 200 -8.61 18.60 12.07
C VAL A 200 -7.31 17.90 12.47
N ASN A 201 -6.17 18.60 12.46
CA ASN A 201 -4.89 18.04 12.91
C ASN A 201 -4.91 17.73 14.42
N ALA A 202 -5.40 18.64 15.26
CA ALA A 202 -5.55 18.38 16.70
C ALA A 202 -6.47 17.18 16.98
N HIS A 203 -7.56 17.07 16.23
CA HIS A 203 -8.47 15.91 16.30
C HIS A 203 -7.80 14.57 15.94
N PHE A 204 -6.82 14.58 15.01
CA PHE A 204 -6.01 13.41 14.69
C PHE A 204 -4.90 13.15 15.72
N GLU A 205 -4.35 14.18 16.37
CA GLU A 205 -3.29 14.05 17.38
C GLU A 205 -3.78 13.38 18.70
N ASP A 206 -5.09 13.42 19.01
CA ASP A 206 -5.76 12.65 20.09
C ASP A 206 -5.84 11.12 19.78
N SER A 207 -4.75 10.59 19.23
CA SER A 207 -4.60 9.35 18.44
C SER A 207 -4.84 8.01 19.14
N MET A 208 -5.40 7.98 20.36
CA MET A 208 -5.81 6.74 21.04
C MET A 208 -7.32 6.46 20.98
N VAL A 209 -8.15 7.37 20.44
CA VAL A 209 -9.62 7.23 20.49
C VAL A 209 -10.32 7.47 19.14
N ASN A 210 -9.75 8.27 18.23
CA ASN A 210 -10.50 8.82 17.10
C ASN A 210 -10.28 8.05 15.77
N SER A 211 -11.18 7.11 15.46
CA SER A 211 -11.26 6.43 14.15
C SER A 211 -12.05 7.20 13.07
N THR A 212 -12.66 8.33 13.41
CA THR A 212 -13.48 9.13 12.50
C THR A 212 -12.65 9.80 11.40
N ARG A 213 -13.06 9.62 10.15
CA ARG A 213 -12.39 10.20 8.97
C ARG A 213 -12.87 11.63 8.71
N VAL A 214 -12.04 12.44 8.05
CA VAL A 214 -12.40 13.80 7.63
C VAL A 214 -12.23 13.95 6.13
N TRP A 215 -13.33 14.26 5.43
CA TRP A 215 -13.33 14.42 3.97
C TRP A 215 -13.60 15.86 3.58
N LEU A 216 -12.71 16.48 2.80
CA LEU A 216 -12.94 17.81 2.25
C LEU A 216 -13.73 17.70 0.94
N GLU A 217 -14.90 18.34 0.89
CA GLU A 217 -15.71 18.38 -0.31
C GLU A 217 -15.34 19.57 -1.20
N PHE A 218 -14.96 19.28 -2.44
CA PHE A 218 -14.70 20.26 -3.49
C PHE A 218 -15.81 20.24 -4.55
N ASP A 219 -16.28 21.43 -4.90
CA ASP A 219 -17.23 21.71 -5.99
C ASP A 219 -16.54 21.85 -7.36
N SER A 220 -15.19 21.92 -7.38
CA SER A 220 -14.39 21.95 -8.60
C SER A 220 -13.09 21.15 -8.47
N VAL A 221 -12.69 20.54 -9.59
CA VAL A 221 -11.42 19.81 -9.74
C VAL A 221 -10.32 20.67 -10.38
N ASP A 222 -10.35 21.99 -10.13
CA ASP A 222 -9.39 22.96 -10.72
C ASP A 222 -8.07 23.09 -9.94
N ASP A 223 -7.06 23.68 -10.59
CA ASP A 223 -5.73 23.89 -10.00
C ASP A 223 -5.73 24.77 -8.74
N ASP A 224 -6.74 25.64 -8.53
CA ASP A 224 -6.86 26.39 -7.27
C ASP A 224 -7.39 25.49 -6.16
N SER A 225 -8.44 24.70 -6.44
CA SER A 225 -8.97 23.70 -5.50
C SER A 225 -7.92 22.64 -5.15
N TYR A 226 -7.13 22.18 -6.14
CA TYR A 226 -5.99 21.28 -5.91
C TYR A 226 -4.91 21.94 -5.03
N ALA A 227 -4.55 23.20 -5.29
CA ALA A 227 -3.58 23.93 -4.46
C ALA A 227 -4.07 24.12 -3.01
N ILE A 228 -5.38 24.32 -2.81
CA ILE A 228 -6.00 24.38 -1.48
C ILE A 228 -5.94 23.02 -0.79
N TRP A 229 -6.24 21.93 -1.49
CA TRP A 229 -6.10 20.56 -0.97
C TRP A 229 -4.67 20.29 -0.49
N GLN A 230 -3.65 20.57 -1.30
CA GLN A 230 -2.26 20.31 -0.91
C GLN A 230 -1.85 21.08 0.35
N LYS A 231 -2.19 22.37 0.43
CA LYS A 231 -1.95 23.19 1.64
C LYS A 231 -2.66 22.63 2.87
N PHE A 232 -3.92 22.20 2.73
CA PHE A 232 -4.70 21.62 3.82
C PHE A 232 -4.10 20.28 4.28
N ARG A 233 -3.77 19.39 3.33
CA ARG A 233 -3.14 18.09 3.59
C ARG A 233 -1.79 18.26 4.29
N ALA A 234 -0.95 19.18 3.83
CA ALA A 234 0.34 19.49 4.45
C ALA A 234 0.19 20.04 5.88
N ALA A 235 -0.84 20.86 6.13
CA ALA A 235 -1.16 21.37 7.47
C ALA A 235 -1.77 20.32 8.42
N CYS A 236 -2.26 19.20 7.88
CA CYS A 236 -2.70 18.00 8.64
C CYS A 236 -1.64 16.88 8.58
N HIS A 237 -0.38 17.21 8.30
CA HIS A 237 0.76 16.29 8.20
C HIS A 237 0.57 15.07 7.26
N GLY A 238 -0.36 15.15 6.30
CA GLY A 238 -0.67 14.06 5.39
C GLY A 238 -1.39 12.87 6.04
N HIS A 239 -2.08 13.07 7.17
CA HIS A 239 -2.72 12.01 7.95
C HIS A 239 -3.67 11.11 7.14
N GLU A 240 -3.65 9.81 7.41
CA GLU A 240 -4.34 8.77 6.61
C GLU A 240 -5.87 8.84 6.65
N ASN A 241 -6.43 9.34 7.75
CA ASN A 241 -7.89 9.55 7.91
C ASN A 241 -8.41 10.78 7.15
N LEU A 242 -7.54 11.51 6.43
CA LEU A 242 -7.92 12.62 5.57
C LEU A 242 -8.28 12.12 4.15
N GLY A 243 -9.39 12.60 3.60
CA GLY A 243 -9.84 12.26 2.25
C GLY A 243 -10.47 13.42 1.48
N ILE A 244 -10.82 13.16 0.23
CA ILE A 244 -11.51 14.09 -0.67
C ILE A 244 -12.90 13.55 -1.00
N CYS A 245 -13.89 14.43 -0.94
CA CYS A 245 -15.18 14.27 -1.60
C CYS A 245 -15.23 15.19 -2.84
N ILE A 246 -15.67 14.70 -3.99
CA ILE A 246 -15.85 15.52 -5.20
C ILE A 246 -17.36 15.64 -5.47
N ARG A 247 -17.91 16.87 -5.46
CA ARG A 247 -19.32 17.10 -5.79
C ARG A 247 -19.49 17.32 -7.30
N ASN A 248 -20.49 16.65 -7.89
CA ASN A 248 -20.92 16.73 -9.30
C ASN A 248 -19.78 16.55 -10.32
N ALA A 249 -18.77 15.76 -9.96
CA ALA A 249 -17.54 15.56 -10.75
C ALA A 249 -16.85 16.87 -11.20
N GLY A 250 -17.13 18.01 -10.55
CA GLY A 250 -16.69 19.34 -11.02
C GLY A 250 -17.25 19.78 -12.39
N VAL A 251 -18.26 19.07 -12.94
CA VAL A 251 -18.87 19.32 -14.26
C VAL A 251 -19.83 20.51 -14.24
N TYR A 252 -20.41 20.82 -13.07
CA TYR A 252 -21.33 21.94 -12.86
C TYR A 252 -20.70 22.95 -11.90
N GLU A 253 -21.07 24.22 -12.02
CA GLU A 253 -20.65 25.25 -11.07
C GLU A 253 -21.74 26.23 -10.63
N PRO A 254 -21.64 26.76 -9.40
CA PRO A 254 -22.59 27.74 -8.87
C PRO A 254 -22.39 29.12 -9.48
N VAL A 255 -23.43 29.64 -10.13
CA VAL A 255 -23.53 30.98 -10.73
C VAL A 255 -24.70 31.73 -10.05
N LEU A 256 -24.55 33.02 -9.72
CA LEU A 256 -25.59 33.79 -9.01
C LEU A 256 -26.84 34.06 -9.87
N GLU A 257 -28.05 33.78 -9.35
CA GLU A 257 -29.30 33.85 -10.11
C GLU A 257 -29.74 35.30 -10.47
N LYS A 258 -29.95 35.55 -11.78
CA LYS A 258 -30.40 36.84 -12.35
C LYS A 258 -31.63 37.46 -11.67
N SER A 259 -32.64 36.64 -11.35
CA SER A 259 -33.95 37.14 -10.90
C SER A 259 -33.92 37.76 -9.50
N SER A 260 -32.98 37.30 -8.67
CA SER A 260 -32.75 37.77 -7.30
C SER A 260 -31.94 39.06 -7.26
N ALA A 261 -31.07 39.30 -8.25
CA ALA A 261 -30.27 40.53 -8.36
C ALA A 261 -31.10 41.74 -8.80
N ALA A 262 -31.78 41.63 -9.95
CA ALA A 262 -32.44 42.76 -10.61
C ALA A 262 -33.55 43.40 -9.73
N ASN A 263 -34.33 42.58 -9.02
CA ASN A 263 -35.41 43.04 -8.15
C ASN A 263 -34.94 43.73 -6.85
N HIS A 264 -33.66 43.59 -6.48
CA HIS A 264 -33.08 44.32 -5.34
C HIS A 264 -32.22 45.51 -5.77
N LEU A 265 -31.65 45.48 -6.98
CA LEU A 265 -30.94 46.63 -7.56
C LEU A 265 -31.89 47.76 -7.98
N ASN A 266 -33.08 47.45 -8.53
CA ASN A 266 -34.08 48.44 -8.97
C ASN A 266 -34.70 49.27 -7.82
N GLY A 267 -34.45 48.92 -6.55
CA GLY A 267 -34.96 49.64 -5.38
C GLY A 267 -33.95 50.55 -4.69
N LEU A 268 -32.73 50.68 -5.22
CA LEU A 268 -31.67 51.51 -4.62
C LEU A 268 -31.70 52.93 -5.20
N ASP A 269 -31.78 53.92 -4.31
CA ASP A 269 -31.62 55.33 -4.69
C ASP A 269 -30.13 55.68 -4.81
N PHE A 270 -29.62 55.60 -6.04
CA PHE A 270 -28.22 55.88 -6.36
C PHE A 270 -27.80 57.34 -6.10
N GLU A 271 -28.73 58.30 -6.01
CA GLU A 271 -28.41 59.70 -5.67
C GLU A 271 -28.13 59.88 -4.16
N SER A 272 -28.82 59.16 -3.28
CA SER A 272 -28.54 59.21 -1.82
C SER A 272 -27.36 58.33 -1.40
N ALA A 273 -27.10 57.22 -2.11
CA ALA A 273 -25.88 56.41 -1.94
C ALA A 273 -24.60 57.25 -2.12
N ARG A 274 -24.60 58.19 -3.07
CA ARG A 274 -23.46 59.04 -3.46
C ARG A 274 -22.79 59.87 -2.35
N ARG A 275 -23.30 59.85 -1.11
CA ARG A 275 -22.82 60.64 0.03
C ARG A 275 -22.10 59.85 1.14
N ASP A 276 -22.16 58.52 1.18
CA ASP A 276 -21.83 57.77 2.42
C ASP A 276 -21.07 56.43 2.18
N LYS A 277 -19.84 56.55 1.63
CA LYS A 277 -19.03 55.43 1.08
C LYS A 277 -18.89 54.16 1.94
N GLU A 278 -18.87 54.25 3.28
CA GLU A 278 -18.75 53.06 4.14
C GLU A 278 -20.08 52.27 4.24
N ARG A 279 -21.21 52.93 4.00
CA ARG A 279 -22.55 52.33 4.01
C ARG A 279 -22.85 51.56 2.72
N ASP A 280 -22.27 52.00 1.61
CA ASP A 280 -22.50 51.40 0.29
C ASP A 280 -21.89 50.01 0.14
N VAL A 281 -20.64 49.81 0.57
CA VAL A 281 -20.02 48.47 0.59
C VAL A 281 -20.86 47.52 1.47
N ALA A 282 -21.25 47.97 2.67
CA ALA A 282 -22.11 47.19 3.56
C ALA A 282 -23.50 46.87 2.97
N ASN A 283 -24.04 47.73 2.09
CA ASN A 283 -25.31 47.52 1.40
C ASN A 283 -25.18 46.63 0.16
N VAL A 284 -24.14 46.78 -0.66
CA VAL A 284 -23.88 45.94 -1.84
C VAL A 284 -23.51 44.53 -1.43
N THR A 285 -22.56 44.36 -0.50
CA THR A 285 -22.32 43.03 0.09
C THR A 285 -23.56 42.57 0.88
N GLY A 286 -24.29 43.51 1.48
CA GLY A 286 -25.59 43.29 2.11
C GLY A 286 -26.66 42.70 1.18
N LEU A 287 -26.62 43.03 -0.11
CA LEU A 287 -27.45 42.47 -1.18
C LEU A 287 -26.94 41.06 -1.54
N LEU A 288 -25.64 40.89 -1.76
CA LEU A 288 -25.03 39.60 -2.10
C LEU A 288 -25.37 38.50 -1.05
N GLY A 289 -25.32 38.83 0.24
CA GLY A 289 -25.73 37.91 1.32
C GLY A 289 -27.25 37.69 1.47
N LYS A 290 -28.10 38.42 0.73
CA LYS A 290 -29.53 38.10 0.53
C LYS A 290 -29.80 37.35 -0.77
N MET A 291 -28.84 37.35 -1.69
CA MET A 291 -28.91 36.79 -3.04
C MET A 291 -28.29 35.39 -3.14
N CYS A 292 -28.23 34.63 -2.04
CA CYS A 292 -27.73 33.25 -2.02
C CYS A 292 -28.71 32.24 -2.67
N ALA A 293 -29.12 32.51 -3.90
CA ALA A 293 -29.64 31.54 -4.85
C ALA A 293 -28.59 31.43 -5.97
N TYR A 294 -27.95 30.27 -6.07
CA TYR A 294 -26.99 29.96 -7.12
C TYR A 294 -27.62 28.93 -8.05
N GLU A 295 -27.63 29.21 -9.34
CA GLU A 295 -27.95 28.25 -10.39
C GLU A 295 -26.70 27.41 -10.70
N MET A 296 -26.85 26.09 -10.75
CA MET A 296 -25.75 25.19 -11.07
C MET A 296 -25.67 24.99 -12.59
N VAL A 297 -24.72 25.67 -13.23
CA VAL A 297 -24.58 25.71 -14.70
C VAL A 297 -23.53 24.69 -15.16
N PRO A 298 -23.76 23.92 -16.25
CA PRO A 298 -22.72 23.07 -16.84
C PRO A 298 -21.50 23.88 -17.29
N ARG A 299 -20.30 23.36 -17.06
CA ARG A 299 -19.06 23.98 -17.57
C ARG A 299 -18.82 23.59 -19.04
N ASP A 300 -18.59 24.59 -19.88
CA ASP A 300 -18.37 24.43 -21.33
C ASP A 300 -16.97 23.89 -21.71
N ASP A 301 -16.02 23.81 -20.78
CA ASP A 301 -14.62 23.51 -21.09
C ASP A 301 -14.30 22.01 -21.25
N ALA A 302 -13.46 21.73 -22.24
CA ALA A 302 -13.16 20.39 -22.72
C ALA A 302 -11.93 19.74 -22.06
N SER A 303 -11.25 20.43 -21.12
CA SER A 303 -9.88 20.11 -20.71
C SER A 303 -9.71 19.79 -19.21
N TRP A 304 -10.70 19.16 -18.58
CA TRP A 304 -10.59 18.69 -17.20
C TRP A 304 -9.80 17.38 -17.13
N ASP A 305 -8.57 17.44 -16.63
CA ASP A 305 -7.78 16.25 -16.34
C ASP A 305 -7.96 15.83 -14.88
N TYR A 306 -8.77 14.79 -14.67
CA TYR A 306 -9.04 14.20 -13.37
C TYR A 306 -7.91 13.26 -12.89
N SER A 307 -6.95 12.90 -13.75
CA SER A 307 -5.91 11.89 -13.41
C SER A 307 -5.09 12.30 -12.19
N LYS A 308 -4.72 13.58 -12.10
CA LYS A 308 -4.05 14.19 -10.95
C LYS A 308 -4.84 14.06 -9.64
N TRP A 309 -6.17 14.13 -9.68
CA TRP A 309 -7.01 13.94 -8.49
C TRP A 309 -7.07 12.46 -8.06
N PHE A 310 -6.97 11.51 -8.99
CA PHE A 310 -6.86 10.09 -8.66
C PHE A 310 -5.48 9.66 -8.10
N ALA A 311 -4.50 10.58 -8.05
CA ALA A 311 -3.26 10.42 -7.28
C ALA A 311 -3.42 10.77 -5.78
N GLU A 312 -4.54 11.40 -5.42
CA GLU A 312 -4.91 11.83 -4.08
C GLU A 312 -6.00 10.92 -3.47
N PRO A 313 -6.23 10.93 -2.15
CA PRO A 313 -7.21 10.06 -1.49
C PRO A 313 -8.66 10.52 -1.71
N VAL A 314 -9.15 10.43 -2.95
CA VAL A 314 -10.59 10.56 -3.26
C VAL A 314 -11.32 9.35 -2.69
N LYS A 315 -12.22 9.61 -1.74
CA LYS A 315 -12.99 8.60 -1.00
C LYS A 315 -14.45 8.53 -1.45
N CYS A 316 -15.01 9.67 -1.88
CA CYS A 316 -16.41 9.80 -2.24
C CYS A 316 -16.62 10.74 -3.43
N VAL A 317 -17.66 10.47 -4.23
CA VAL A 317 -18.25 11.42 -5.18
C VAL A 317 -19.69 11.69 -4.76
N CYS A 318 -20.03 12.96 -4.52
CA CYS A 318 -21.42 13.36 -4.33
C CYS A 318 -22.03 13.77 -5.67
N VAL A 319 -23.25 13.30 -5.98
CA VAL A 319 -23.96 13.61 -7.22
C VAL A 319 -25.37 14.09 -6.89
N ASP A 320 -25.65 15.34 -7.20
CA ASP A 320 -26.96 15.96 -7.01
C ASP A 320 -27.96 15.54 -8.10
N THR A 321 -29.23 15.40 -7.73
CA THR A 321 -30.31 14.97 -8.65
C THR A 321 -30.52 15.90 -9.85
N PHE A 322 -30.12 17.17 -9.77
CA PHE A 322 -30.24 18.11 -10.91
C PHE A 322 -29.25 17.82 -12.04
N CYS A 323 -28.18 17.05 -11.79
CA CYS A 323 -27.21 16.67 -12.83
C CYS A 323 -27.76 15.64 -13.82
N PHE A 324 -28.93 15.06 -13.55
CA PHE A 324 -29.57 14.08 -14.42
C PHE A 324 -30.53 14.77 -15.39
N THR A 325 -30.52 14.28 -16.62
CA THR A 325 -31.43 14.71 -17.70
C THR A 325 -32.36 13.55 -18.08
N PRO A 326 -33.63 13.79 -18.44
CA PRO A 326 -34.50 12.73 -18.90
C PRO A 326 -34.08 12.24 -20.29
N ASN A 327 -33.97 10.93 -20.46
CA ASN A 327 -33.78 10.31 -21.77
C ASN A 327 -35.10 10.28 -22.59
N LYS A 328 -35.07 9.71 -23.80
CA LYS A 328 -36.25 9.58 -24.68
C LYS A 328 -37.43 8.82 -24.05
N HIS A 329 -37.19 8.05 -23.00
CA HIS A 329 -38.16 7.26 -22.24
C HIS A 329 -38.46 7.87 -20.86
N GLN A 330 -38.04 9.12 -20.61
CA GLN A 330 -38.21 9.86 -19.34
C GLN A 330 -37.46 9.29 -18.12
N TYR A 331 -36.52 8.36 -18.30
CA TYR A 331 -35.64 7.92 -17.21
C TYR A 331 -34.47 8.90 -17.01
N PRO A 332 -34.04 9.17 -15.76
CA PRO A 332 -32.92 10.06 -15.47
C PRO A 332 -31.60 9.44 -15.94
N VAL A 333 -30.80 10.19 -16.71
CA VAL A 333 -29.47 9.79 -17.18
C VAL A 333 -28.46 10.93 -17.04
N LEU A 334 -27.18 10.60 -16.84
CA LEU A 334 -26.11 11.59 -16.65
C LEU A 334 -25.42 11.98 -17.98
N PRO A 335 -24.77 13.16 -18.05
CA PRO A 335 -23.90 13.52 -19.17
C PRO A 335 -22.73 12.54 -19.35
N LYS A 336 -22.30 12.29 -20.59
CA LYS A 336 -21.27 11.28 -20.93
C LYS A 336 -19.98 11.43 -20.11
N LYS A 337 -19.45 12.65 -19.97
CA LYS A 337 -18.26 12.94 -19.15
C LYS A 337 -18.41 12.47 -17.70
N MET A 338 -19.60 12.60 -17.11
CA MET A 338 -19.83 12.17 -15.72
C MET A 338 -20.08 10.66 -15.62
N GLN A 339 -20.64 10.02 -16.66
CA GLN A 339 -20.65 8.55 -16.75
C GLN A 339 -19.21 7.99 -16.81
N GLU A 340 -18.33 8.61 -17.62
CA GLU A 340 -16.91 8.24 -17.72
C GLU A 340 -16.19 8.43 -16.39
N PHE A 341 -16.35 9.58 -15.72
CA PHE A 341 -15.76 9.84 -14.41
C PHE A 341 -16.25 8.86 -13.32
N LEU A 342 -17.56 8.61 -13.22
CA LEU A 342 -18.11 7.65 -12.27
C LEU A 342 -17.65 6.21 -12.56
N SER A 343 -17.50 5.84 -13.83
CA SER A 343 -16.96 4.53 -14.21
C SER A 343 -15.53 4.33 -13.71
N GLU A 344 -14.68 5.37 -13.80
CA GLU A 344 -13.33 5.33 -13.22
C GLU A 344 -13.35 5.34 -11.69
N CYS A 345 -14.34 6.00 -11.06
CA CYS A 345 -14.51 5.96 -9.61
C CYS A 345 -14.89 4.55 -9.11
N PHE A 346 -15.79 3.84 -9.80
CA PHE A 346 -16.17 2.47 -9.47
C PHE A 346 -15.00 1.47 -9.61
N LYS A 347 -14.14 1.63 -10.63
CA LYS A 347 -12.89 0.84 -10.78
C LYS A 347 -11.86 1.10 -9.67
N ARG A 348 -12.06 2.16 -8.89
CA ARG A 348 -11.21 2.62 -7.79
C ARG A 348 -11.84 2.47 -6.41
N ASP A 349 -12.99 1.78 -6.35
CA ASP A 349 -13.76 1.51 -5.13
C ASP A 349 -14.19 2.79 -4.38
N ILE A 350 -14.39 3.89 -5.11
CA ILE A 350 -14.80 5.19 -4.58
C ILE A 350 -16.33 5.20 -4.34
N GLN A 351 -16.75 5.60 -3.14
CA GLN A 351 -18.16 5.65 -2.75
C GLN A 351 -18.94 6.72 -3.55
N VAL A 352 -20.25 6.52 -3.73
CA VAL A 352 -21.13 7.51 -4.37
C VAL A 352 -22.27 7.90 -3.44
N ILE A 353 -22.40 9.19 -3.15
CA ILE A 353 -23.55 9.77 -2.44
C ILE A 353 -24.48 10.40 -3.47
N LEU A 354 -25.76 9.99 -3.48
CA LEU A 354 -26.80 10.72 -4.19
C LEU A 354 -27.43 11.76 -3.28
N ALA A 355 -27.32 13.02 -3.67
CA ALA A 355 -27.94 14.13 -2.97
C ALA A 355 -29.27 14.50 -3.65
N SER A 356 -30.36 14.50 -2.88
CA SER A 356 -31.55 15.23 -3.30
C SER A 356 -31.18 16.71 -3.25
N GLY A 357 -31.07 17.36 -4.41
CA GLY A 357 -30.91 18.81 -4.43
C GLY A 357 -32.07 19.45 -3.65
N ASP A 358 -31.74 20.31 -2.69
CA ASP A 358 -32.72 21.17 -2.01
C ASP A 358 -33.53 21.98 -3.04
N GLU A 359 -34.63 22.61 -2.61
CA GLU A 359 -35.61 23.38 -3.42
C GLU A 359 -35.04 24.62 -4.17
N TYR A 360 -33.98 24.44 -4.98
CA TYR A 360 -33.16 25.50 -5.58
C TYR A 360 -32.89 25.30 -7.08
N VAL A 361 -33.56 24.35 -7.74
CA VAL A 361 -33.66 24.31 -9.20
C VAL A 361 -35.11 24.54 -9.62
N LYS A 362 -35.42 25.78 -10.00
CA LYS A 362 -36.54 26.01 -10.92
C LYS A 362 -36.18 25.30 -12.22
N ASN A 363 -36.94 24.27 -12.57
CA ASN A 363 -36.77 23.56 -13.83
C ASN A 363 -36.81 24.57 -15.01
N PRO A 364 -35.73 24.72 -15.79
CA PRO A 364 -35.66 25.75 -16.86
C PRO A 364 -36.69 25.57 -17.97
N ASN A 365 -37.35 24.40 -18.04
CA ASN A 365 -38.28 24.02 -19.10
C ASN A 365 -39.77 24.11 -18.71
N VAL A 366 -40.12 24.81 -17.63
CA VAL A 366 -41.53 25.11 -17.30
C VAL A 366 -41.82 26.57 -17.64
N ASP A 367 -42.86 26.78 -18.47
CA ASP A 367 -43.16 28.06 -19.08
C ASP A 367 -43.57 29.12 -18.04
N LYS A 368 -43.04 30.34 -18.19
CA LYS A 368 -42.96 31.35 -17.10
C LYS A 368 -44.30 31.94 -16.64
N ASP A 369 -45.37 31.72 -17.40
CA ASP A 369 -46.67 32.35 -17.21
C ASP A 369 -47.73 31.42 -16.58
N THR A 370 -47.35 30.21 -16.13
CA THR A 370 -48.29 29.29 -15.45
C THR A 370 -48.42 29.64 -13.97
N PRO A 371 -49.61 29.97 -13.44
CA PRO A 371 -49.79 30.21 -12.01
C PRO A 371 -49.45 28.96 -11.17
N LEU A 372 -48.89 29.18 -9.98
CA LEU A 372 -48.46 28.13 -9.05
C LEU A 372 -49.58 27.19 -8.55
N GLU A 373 -50.84 27.46 -8.91
CA GLU A 373 -52.02 26.68 -8.54
C GLU A 373 -52.45 25.68 -9.64
N ASP A 374 -51.91 25.80 -10.87
CA ASP A 374 -52.36 25.03 -12.05
C ASP A 374 -51.43 23.87 -12.47
N ILE A 375 -50.35 23.58 -11.72
CA ILE A 375 -49.52 22.39 -11.97
C ILE A 375 -50.25 21.13 -11.45
N GLN A 376 -51.20 20.65 -12.25
CA GLN A 376 -51.87 19.37 -12.02
C GLN A 376 -50.90 18.20 -12.26
N PHE A 377 -50.33 17.67 -11.18
CA PHE A 377 -49.84 16.29 -11.19
C PHE A 377 -51.01 15.35 -11.49
N HIS A 378 -50.79 14.37 -12.36
CA HIS A 378 -51.86 13.62 -13.03
C HIS A 378 -52.62 12.68 -12.07
N GLU A 379 -53.67 13.17 -11.42
CA GLU A 379 -54.64 12.32 -10.71
C GLU A 379 -55.42 11.44 -11.70
N SER A 380 -55.23 10.12 -11.60
CA SER A 380 -55.98 9.13 -12.39
C SER A 380 -57.23 8.62 -11.65
N THR A 381 -58.24 9.50 -11.54
CA THR A 381 -59.68 9.20 -11.39
C THR A 381 -60.26 8.42 -10.19
N ARG A 382 -61.20 9.13 -9.52
CA ARG A 382 -62.46 8.69 -8.85
C ARG A 382 -62.43 8.14 -7.41
N GLY A 383 -62.94 8.94 -6.47
CA GLY A 383 -63.57 8.40 -5.25
C GLY A 383 -63.78 9.34 -4.04
N THR A 384 -64.62 10.38 -4.16
CA THR A 384 -65.37 11.06 -3.06
C THR A 384 -64.86 11.04 -1.60
N HIS A 385 -64.55 12.24 -1.07
CA HIS A 385 -64.62 12.67 0.35
C HIS A 385 -64.13 11.72 1.47
N THR A 386 -63.08 12.14 2.20
CA THR A 386 -63.18 12.50 3.64
C THR A 386 -61.89 13.13 4.17
N THR A 387 -62.02 13.87 5.27
CA THR A 387 -60.93 14.47 6.05
C THR A 387 -60.32 13.46 7.02
N GLN A 388 -59.04 13.09 6.87
CA GLN A 388 -58.18 12.68 8.00
C GLN A 388 -56.68 12.58 7.67
N SER A 389 -55.92 12.26 8.71
CA SER A 389 -54.46 12.24 8.90
C SER A 389 -53.60 11.51 7.86
N SER A 390 -52.28 11.66 8.04
CA SER A 390 -51.23 10.71 7.62
C SER A 390 -51.17 10.39 6.12
N LEU A 391 -50.42 11.23 5.39
CA LEU A 391 -49.79 10.81 4.12
C LEU A 391 -48.68 9.80 4.42
N GLU A 392 -49.06 8.54 4.63
CA GLU A 392 -48.15 7.40 4.46
C GLU A 392 -47.83 7.29 2.96
N TRP A 393 -46.57 7.48 2.58
CA TRP A 393 -46.12 7.27 1.21
C TRP A 393 -46.10 5.76 0.94
N SER A 394 -46.65 5.31 -0.19
CA SER A 394 -46.67 3.87 -0.52
C SER A 394 -45.23 3.34 -0.69
N ASN A 395 -45.00 2.09 -0.27
CA ASN A 395 -43.65 1.53 -0.12
C ASN A 395 -42.88 1.32 -1.45
N GLU A 396 -43.43 1.66 -2.63
CA GLU A 396 -42.81 1.35 -3.93
C GLU A 396 -42.31 2.56 -4.74
N ASP A 397 -42.83 3.78 -4.51
CA ASP A 397 -42.71 4.93 -5.45
C ASP A 397 -41.86 6.12 -4.93
N HIS A 398 -40.74 5.88 -4.25
CA HIS A 398 -39.87 6.98 -3.83
C HIS A 398 -39.04 7.55 -5.01
N PRO A 399 -39.06 8.87 -5.32
CA PRO A 399 -38.42 9.43 -6.53
C PRO A 399 -36.93 9.10 -6.70
N MET A 400 -36.15 9.08 -5.61
CA MET A 400 -34.72 8.74 -5.62
C MET A 400 -34.42 7.34 -6.16
N LYS A 401 -35.40 6.43 -6.21
CA LYS A 401 -35.24 5.03 -6.65
C LYS A 401 -34.82 4.92 -8.11
N GLU A 402 -35.30 5.80 -8.99
CA GLU A 402 -34.89 5.80 -10.41
C GLU A 402 -33.46 6.34 -10.62
N TYR A 403 -33.06 7.34 -9.83
CA TYR A 403 -31.69 7.86 -9.81
C TYR A 403 -30.72 6.78 -9.31
N PHE A 404 -31.05 6.12 -8.20
CA PHE A 404 -30.29 4.98 -7.68
C PHE A 404 -30.16 3.86 -8.70
N ARG A 405 -31.26 3.45 -9.36
CA ARG A 405 -31.25 2.45 -10.44
C ARG A 405 -30.30 2.83 -11.59
N TYR A 406 -30.24 4.11 -11.97
CA TYR A 406 -29.31 4.54 -13.02
C TYR A 406 -27.84 4.47 -12.58
N ILE A 407 -27.52 4.85 -11.34
CA ILE A 407 -26.16 4.69 -10.78
C ILE A 407 -25.79 3.20 -10.67
N ALA A 408 -26.70 2.35 -10.19
CA ALA A 408 -26.50 0.90 -10.17
C ALA A 408 -26.29 0.32 -11.57
N HIS A 409 -27.04 0.78 -12.56
CA HIS A 409 -26.86 0.41 -13.97
C HIS A 409 -25.49 0.84 -14.51
N LEU A 410 -25.00 2.06 -14.20
CA LEU A 410 -23.65 2.46 -14.57
C LEU A 410 -22.59 1.52 -13.96
N PHE A 411 -22.74 1.17 -12.67
CA PHE A 411 -21.85 0.22 -12.00
C PHE A 411 -21.89 -1.18 -12.65
N GLU A 412 -23.07 -1.70 -12.99
CA GLU A 412 -23.23 -3.03 -13.61
C GLU A 412 -22.61 -3.12 -15.02
N ASN A 413 -22.43 -1.99 -15.70
CA ASN A 413 -21.74 -1.91 -16.99
C ASN A 413 -20.22 -1.72 -16.86
N VAL A 414 -19.67 -1.56 -15.66
CA VAL A 414 -18.22 -1.55 -15.45
C VAL A 414 -17.68 -2.96 -15.71
N PRO A 415 -16.70 -3.15 -16.62
CA PRO A 415 -16.12 -4.46 -16.85
C PRO A 415 -15.53 -5.04 -15.56
N PRO A 416 -15.69 -6.35 -15.29
CA PRO A 416 -15.02 -6.98 -14.17
C PRO A 416 -13.50 -6.87 -14.33
N LEU A 417 -12.79 -6.78 -13.20
CA LEU A 417 -11.34 -6.84 -13.17
C LEU A 417 -10.85 -8.14 -13.82
N SER A 418 -9.77 -8.06 -14.59
CA SER A 418 -9.14 -9.27 -15.15
C SER A 418 -8.45 -10.12 -14.08
N GLU A 419 -8.10 -11.37 -14.41
CA GLU A 419 -7.34 -12.24 -13.49
C GLU A 419 -6.02 -11.58 -13.05
N GLN A 420 -5.33 -10.90 -13.97
CA GLN A 420 -4.15 -10.11 -13.65
C GLN A 420 -4.47 -8.95 -12.71
N GLU A 421 -5.51 -8.15 -12.99
CA GLU A 421 -5.87 -7.00 -12.16
C GLU A 421 -6.27 -7.40 -10.73
N VAL A 422 -6.84 -8.60 -10.56
CA VAL A 422 -7.15 -9.20 -9.25
C VAL A 422 -5.87 -9.59 -8.51
N ILE A 423 -4.90 -10.23 -9.18
CA ILE A 423 -3.59 -10.58 -8.60
C ILE A 423 -2.81 -9.31 -8.22
N GLU A 424 -2.78 -8.32 -9.10
CA GLU A 424 -2.07 -7.06 -8.89
C GLU A 424 -2.70 -6.18 -7.80
N ARG A 425 -3.99 -6.37 -7.49
CA ARG A 425 -4.73 -5.55 -6.52
C ARG A 425 -4.03 -5.49 -5.16
N ASP A 426 -3.52 -6.63 -4.71
CA ASP A 426 -2.92 -6.74 -3.38
C ASP A 426 -1.50 -6.13 -3.31
N TYR A 427 -0.94 -5.67 -4.44
CA TYR A 427 0.34 -4.97 -4.55
C TYR A 427 0.21 -3.46 -4.82
N ARG A 428 -1.01 -2.96 -5.11
CA ARG A 428 -1.26 -1.55 -5.47
C ARG A 428 -0.73 -0.59 -4.41
N ASP A 429 0.14 0.32 -4.82
CA ASP A 429 0.87 1.31 -4.01
C ASP A 429 1.67 0.74 -2.81
N LYS A 430 1.82 -0.59 -2.68
CA LYS A 430 2.65 -1.22 -1.65
C LYS A 430 4.11 -1.23 -2.06
N VAL A 431 4.96 -0.68 -1.20
CA VAL A 431 6.41 -0.59 -1.42
C VAL A 431 7.11 -1.90 -1.07
N GLN A 432 8.04 -2.32 -1.91
CA GLN A 432 8.81 -3.56 -1.77
C GLN A 432 10.30 -3.26 -1.97
N ALA A 433 11.16 -3.90 -1.17
CA ALA A 433 12.60 -3.81 -1.39
C ALA A 433 12.99 -4.45 -2.74
N PRO A 434 13.78 -3.80 -3.61
CA PRO A 434 14.23 -4.41 -4.84
C PRO A 434 15.13 -5.62 -4.57
N LEU A 435 14.77 -6.77 -5.13
CA LEU A 435 15.46 -8.06 -4.93
C LEU A 435 16.97 -7.96 -5.22
N GLN A 436 17.78 -8.81 -4.59
CA GLN A 436 19.23 -8.89 -4.86
C GLN A 436 19.67 -10.31 -5.26
N PRO A 437 19.23 -10.85 -6.41
CA PRO A 437 19.50 -12.26 -6.76
C PRO A 437 20.97 -12.62 -6.89
N LEU A 438 21.88 -11.64 -7.02
CA LEU A 438 23.33 -11.88 -6.96
C LEU A 438 23.83 -12.16 -5.53
N ALA A 439 23.38 -11.38 -4.55
CA ALA A 439 23.78 -11.52 -3.15
C ALA A 439 23.05 -12.70 -2.50
N ASP A 440 21.72 -12.73 -2.65
CA ASP A 440 20.83 -13.66 -1.97
C ASP A 440 20.48 -14.85 -2.87
N ASN A 441 20.01 -15.95 -2.28
CA ASN A 441 19.48 -17.09 -3.02
C ASN A 441 17.95 -17.04 -2.95
N LEU A 442 17.30 -16.76 -4.08
CA LEU A 442 15.84 -16.61 -4.13
C LEU A 442 15.11 -17.90 -3.73
N GLU A 443 13.94 -17.70 -3.13
CA GLU A 443 13.02 -18.76 -2.73
C GLU A 443 12.23 -19.34 -3.91
N SER A 444 11.69 -20.55 -3.76
CA SER A 444 10.92 -21.21 -4.82
C SER A 444 9.66 -20.43 -5.20
N ALA A 445 8.99 -19.78 -4.23
CA ALA A 445 7.79 -18.98 -4.48
C ALA A 445 8.10 -17.73 -5.32
N THR A 446 9.26 -17.08 -5.11
CA THR A 446 9.70 -15.93 -5.93
C THR A 446 9.86 -16.32 -7.40
N TYR A 447 10.52 -17.46 -7.67
CA TYR A 447 10.61 -17.99 -9.04
C TYR A 447 9.24 -18.36 -9.62
N GLU A 448 8.31 -18.87 -8.82
CA GLU A 448 6.96 -19.18 -9.29
C GLU A 448 6.18 -17.94 -9.74
N VAL A 449 6.28 -16.83 -9.00
CA VAL A 449 5.68 -15.55 -9.41
C VAL A 449 6.26 -15.09 -10.75
N PHE A 450 7.58 -15.18 -10.93
CA PHE A 450 8.23 -14.87 -12.21
C PHE A 450 7.84 -15.81 -13.35
N GLU A 451 7.36 -17.02 -13.07
CA GLU A 451 7.01 -18.06 -14.05
C GLU A 451 5.52 -18.03 -14.44
N LYS A 452 4.69 -17.21 -13.78
CA LYS A 452 3.26 -17.00 -14.12
C LYS A 452 3.05 -16.04 -15.30
N ASP A 453 4.06 -15.29 -15.69
CA ASP A 453 4.00 -14.32 -16.78
C ASP A 453 4.71 -14.86 -18.03
N ASP A 454 3.95 -15.54 -18.89
CA ASP A 454 4.46 -16.10 -20.15
C ASP A 454 4.99 -15.02 -21.11
N SER A 455 4.49 -13.78 -21.04
CA SER A 455 4.81 -12.73 -22.01
C SER A 455 6.29 -12.34 -22.00
N LYS A 456 6.94 -12.44 -20.83
CA LYS A 456 8.39 -12.31 -20.68
C LYS A 456 9.13 -13.40 -21.46
N TYR A 457 8.80 -14.67 -21.21
CA TYR A 457 9.52 -15.80 -21.82
C TYR A 457 9.25 -15.92 -23.31
N ASP A 458 8.06 -15.53 -23.77
CA ASP A 458 7.72 -15.37 -25.18
C ASP A 458 8.62 -14.37 -25.91
N ALA A 459 8.92 -13.23 -25.28
CA ALA A 459 9.83 -12.24 -25.84
C ALA A 459 11.27 -12.78 -25.89
N TYR A 460 11.73 -13.51 -24.87
CA TYR A 460 13.02 -14.18 -24.91
C TYR A 460 13.08 -15.30 -25.96
N GLU A 461 12.02 -16.11 -26.11
CA GLU A 461 11.96 -17.18 -27.10
C GLU A 461 12.00 -16.62 -28.54
N ASP A 462 11.21 -15.59 -28.85
CA ASP A 462 11.23 -14.89 -30.13
C ASP A 462 12.62 -14.25 -30.42
N ALA A 463 13.28 -13.70 -29.40
CA ALA A 463 14.61 -13.10 -29.54
C ALA A 463 15.71 -14.15 -29.81
N ILE A 464 15.66 -15.28 -29.11
CA ILE A 464 16.58 -16.41 -29.31
C ILE A 464 16.34 -17.03 -30.70
N GLU A 465 15.08 -17.20 -31.12
CA GLU A 465 14.75 -17.73 -32.45
C GLU A 465 15.36 -16.87 -33.55
N LEU A 466 15.19 -15.53 -33.48
CA LEU A 466 15.79 -14.61 -34.44
C LEU A 466 17.32 -14.66 -34.44
N ALA A 467 17.96 -14.78 -33.28
CA ALA A 467 19.42 -14.93 -33.20
C ALA A 467 19.90 -16.25 -33.83
N LEU A 468 19.19 -17.36 -33.58
CA LEU A 468 19.49 -18.65 -34.18
C LEU A 468 19.28 -18.63 -35.72
N LEU A 469 18.21 -17.99 -36.20
CA LEU A 469 17.94 -17.83 -37.65
C LEU A 469 18.99 -16.98 -38.37
N ASP A 470 19.60 -16.01 -37.69
CA ASP A 470 20.70 -15.22 -38.25
C ASP A 470 22.00 -16.05 -38.40
N ILE A 471 22.31 -16.91 -37.42
CA ILE A 471 23.59 -17.67 -37.40
C ILE A 471 23.53 -19.06 -38.02
N LYS A 472 22.34 -19.66 -38.23
CA LYS A 472 22.20 -21.09 -38.63
C LYS A 472 22.97 -21.49 -39.90
N ASP A 473 23.05 -20.58 -40.87
CA ASP A 473 23.72 -20.80 -42.16
C ASP A 473 25.22 -20.45 -42.11
N THR A 474 25.66 -19.73 -41.06
CA THR A 474 27.04 -19.27 -40.88
C THR A 474 27.85 -20.22 -39.97
N VAL A 475 27.20 -20.79 -38.95
CA VAL A 475 27.77 -21.86 -38.13
C VAL A 475 27.46 -23.18 -38.83
N SER A 476 28.48 -23.93 -39.27
CA SER A 476 28.30 -25.25 -39.92
C SER A 476 28.00 -26.37 -38.92
N ASP A 477 28.51 -26.23 -37.70
CA ASP A 477 28.62 -27.31 -36.72
C ASP A 477 27.60 -27.10 -35.55
N ILE A 478 27.96 -27.55 -34.34
CA ILE A 478 27.15 -27.36 -33.13
C ILE A 478 27.05 -25.86 -32.79
N ILE A 479 25.81 -25.37 -32.66
CA ILE A 479 25.50 -24.03 -32.12
C ILE A 479 25.46 -24.13 -30.60
N ARG A 480 26.28 -23.33 -29.92
CA ARG A 480 26.39 -23.34 -28.46
C ARG A 480 25.65 -22.14 -27.86
N VAL A 481 24.67 -22.39 -27.00
CA VAL A 481 23.94 -21.36 -26.25
C VAL A 481 24.26 -21.48 -24.77
N ALA A 482 24.62 -20.38 -24.11
CA ALA A 482 24.82 -20.34 -22.66
C ALA A 482 23.67 -19.56 -22.00
N VAL A 483 22.90 -20.21 -21.13
CA VAL A 483 21.88 -19.59 -20.28
C VAL A 483 22.53 -19.31 -18.92
N VAL A 484 22.75 -18.03 -18.60
CA VAL A 484 23.46 -17.59 -17.39
C VAL A 484 22.49 -16.90 -16.44
N GLY A 485 22.33 -17.45 -15.23
CA GLY A 485 21.22 -17.13 -14.34
C GLY A 485 19.96 -17.90 -14.75
N ALA A 486 20.07 -19.23 -14.82
CA ALA A 486 19.01 -20.08 -15.36
C ALA A 486 17.75 -20.20 -14.47
N GLY A 487 17.84 -19.86 -13.18
CA GLY A 487 16.75 -20.00 -12.22
C GLY A 487 16.24 -21.45 -12.16
N ARG A 488 14.92 -21.65 -12.18
CA ARG A 488 14.32 -23.00 -12.29
C ARG A 488 14.22 -23.51 -13.74
N GLY A 489 14.81 -22.82 -14.71
CA GLY A 489 14.94 -23.24 -16.11
C GLY A 489 13.94 -22.75 -17.17
N PRO A 490 13.09 -21.72 -16.99
CA PRO A 490 12.16 -21.29 -18.05
C PRO A 490 12.89 -20.80 -19.31
N LEU A 491 14.02 -20.09 -19.18
CA LEU A 491 14.86 -19.70 -20.33
C LEU A 491 15.56 -20.87 -21.02
N VAL A 492 15.79 -21.99 -20.31
CA VAL A 492 16.32 -23.22 -20.92
C VAL A 492 15.26 -23.82 -21.84
N LYS A 493 14.01 -23.91 -21.37
CA LYS A 493 12.85 -24.32 -22.19
C LYS A 493 12.67 -23.39 -23.40
N ALA A 494 12.69 -22.07 -23.21
CA ALA A 494 12.61 -21.09 -24.30
C ALA A 494 13.74 -21.27 -25.33
N THR A 495 14.98 -21.51 -24.88
CA THR A 495 16.13 -21.78 -25.76
C THR A 495 15.91 -23.03 -26.62
N ILE A 496 15.38 -24.09 -26.02
CA ILE A 496 15.10 -25.37 -26.71
C ILE A 496 13.98 -25.20 -27.74
N ASN A 497 12.88 -24.56 -27.35
CA ASN A 497 11.76 -24.25 -28.22
C ASN A 497 12.18 -23.38 -29.42
N ALA A 498 12.93 -22.31 -29.17
CA ALA A 498 13.48 -21.43 -30.21
C ALA A 498 14.37 -22.20 -31.20
N ALA A 499 15.17 -23.16 -30.73
CA ALA A 499 15.99 -24.01 -31.59
C ALA A 499 15.17 -25.02 -32.42
N VAL A 500 14.03 -25.49 -31.90
CA VAL A 500 13.07 -26.30 -32.67
C VAL A 500 12.42 -25.44 -33.75
N LYS A 501 11.90 -24.24 -33.42
CA LYS A 501 11.32 -23.28 -34.37
C LYS A 501 12.31 -22.91 -35.48
N ALA A 502 13.54 -22.55 -35.12
CA ALA A 502 14.61 -22.22 -36.06
C ALA A 502 15.15 -23.43 -36.86
N SER A 503 14.68 -24.66 -36.57
CA SER A 503 15.11 -25.92 -37.20
C SER A 503 16.60 -26.25 -37.02
N VAL A 504 17.14 -26.02 -35.81
CA VAL A 504 18.54 -26.26 -35.43
C VAL A 504 18.72 -27.10 -34.17
N SER A 505 17.65 -27.64 -33.59
CA SER A 505 17.67 -28.42 -32.34
C SER A 505 18.64 -29.62 -32.36
N ASN A 506 18.76 -30.32 -33.50
CA ASN A 506 19.70 -31.42 -33.70
C ASN A 506 21.19 -31.02 -33.70
N ARG A 507 21.48 -29.71 -33.69
CA ARG A 507 22.81 -29.11 -33.63
C ARG A 507 22.99 -28.22 -32.39
N LEU A 508 22.03 -28.21 -31.47
CA LEU A 508 22.10 -27.39 -30.27
C LEU A 508 23.04 -28.04 -29.23
N LYS A 509 23.75 -27.20 -28.49
CA LYS A 509 24.32 -27.54 -27.18
C LYS A 509 24.01 -26.40 -26.21
N VAL A 510 23.45 -26.73 -25.05
CA VAL A 510 23.06 -25.72 -24.03
C VAL A 510 23.95 -25.83 -22.81
N TYR A 511 24.56 -24.71 -22.41
CA TYR A 511 25.22 -24.59 -21.11
C TYR A 511 24.28 -23.86 -20.15
N VAL A 512 23.88 -24.52 -19.07
CA VAL A 512 22.93 -23.99 -18.08
C VAL A 512 23.72 -23.62 -16.83
N VAL A 513 23.87 -22.33 -16.54
CA VAL A 513 24.74 -21.81 -15.47
C VAL A 513 23.89 -21.13 -14.40
N GLU A 514 24.00 -21.61 -13.16
CA GLU A 514 23.23 -21.08 -12.02
C GLU A 514 24.08 -21.12 -10.74
N LYS A 515 24.03 -20.05 -9.93
CA LYS A 515 24.75 -19.96 -8.65
C LYS A 515 23.93 -20.46 -7.46
N ASN A 516 22.60 -20.44 -7.54
CA ASN A 516 21.71 -20.81 -6.46
C ASN A 516 21.63 -22.35 -6.37
N PRO A 517 22.22 -22.99 -5.35
CA PRO A 517 22.26 -24.44 -5.27
C PRO A 517 20.86 -25.05 -5.22
N ASN A 518 19.88 -24.35 -4.63
CA ASN A 518 18.50 -24.80 -4.52
C ASN A 518 17.84 -24.87 -5.91
N ALA A 519 18.04 -23.85 -6.75
CA ALA A 519 17.54 -23.83 -8.12
C ALA A 519 18.21 -24.92 -9.00
N VAL A 520 19.51 -25.20 -8.76
CA VAL A 520 20.24 -26.29 -9.44
C VAL A 520 19.63 -27.67 -9.18
N HIS A 521 19.03 -27.92 -8.01
CA HIS A 521 18.29 -29.17 -7.77
C HIS A 521 17.07 -29.30 -8.69
N THR A 522 16.29 -28.22 -8.84
CA THR A 522 15.15 -28.17 -9.78
C THR A 522 15.59 -28.34 -11.23
N LEU A 523 16.66 -27.65 -11.65
CA LEU A 523 17.24 -27.79 -12.99
C LEU A 523 17.64 -29.24 -13.30
N ARG A 524 18.29 -29.94 -12.36
CA ARG A 524 18.67 -31.35 -12.53
C ARG A 524 17.47 -32.28 -12.65
N HIS A 525 16.40 -32.03 -11.89
CA HIS A 525 15.16 -32.80 -12.01
C HIS A 525 14.49 -32.58 -13.36
N ARG A 526 14.35 -31.31 -13.78
CA ARG A 526 13.79 -30.95 -15.10
C ARG A 526 14.59 -31.51 -16.26
N ALA A 527 15.92 -31.49 -16.20
CA ALA A 527 16.78 -32.08 -17.22
C ALA A 527 16.52 -33.59 -17.43
N GLN A 528 16.11 -34.31 -16.37
CA GLN A 528 15.73 -35.71 -16.44
C GLN A 528 14.29 -35.91 -16.93
N SER A 529 13.32 -35.15 -16.40
CA SER A 529 11.90 -35.32 -16.72
C SER A 529 11.49 -34.78 -18.09
N GLU A 530 12.14 -33.70 -18.55
CA GLU A 530 11.95 -33.07 -19.87
C GLU A 530 12.97 -33.56 -20.91
N ASN A 531 13.77 -34.58 -20.57
CA ASN A 531 14.80 -35.21 -21.41
C ASN A 531 15.76 -34.22 -22.12
N TRP A 532 16.30 -33.23 -21.40
CA TRP A 532 17.24 -32.25 -21.97
C TRP A 532 18.57 -32.86 -22.47
N ALA A 533 18.78 -34.17 -22.27
CA ALA A 533 19.87 -34.93 -22.88
C ALA A 533 19.79 -34.94 -24.42
N ASP A 534 18.57 -34.95 -25.00
CA ASP A 534 18.36 -34.96 -26.46
C ASP A 534 18.89 -33.70 -27.17
N VAL A 535 19.05 -32.61 -26.41
CA VAL A 535 19.55 -31.30 -26.87
C VAL A 535 20.92 -30.94 -26.26
N ASN A 536 21.61 -31.95 -25.70
CA ASN A 536 22.97 -31.83 -25.17
C ASN A 536 23.10 -30.71 -24.12
N ALA A 537 22.16 -30.62 -23.18
CA ALA A 537 22.20 -29.62 -22.11
C ALA A 537 23.09 -30.07 -20.95
N GLU A 538 24.03 -29.22 -20.54
CA GLU A 538 24.94 -29.45 -19.40
C GLU A 538 24.71 -28.38 -18.31
N ILE A 539 24.49 -28.81 -17.06
CA ILE A 539 24.22 -27.92 -15.91
C ILE A 539 25.49 -27.68 -15.08
N PHE A 540 25.81 -26.41 -14.86
CA PHE A 540 26.95 -25.93 -14.07
C PHE A 540 26.45 -25.14 -12.86
N HIS A 541 26.76 -25.65 -11.67
CA HIS A 541 26.62 -24.89 -10.42
C HIS A 541 27.83 -23.94 -10.29
N SER A 542 27.64 -22.68 -10.69
CA SER A 542 28.69 -21.65 -10.67
C SER A 542 28.09 -20.26 -10.78
N ASP A 543 28.74 -19.29 -10.17
CA ASP A 543 28.56 -17.88 -10.53
C ASP A 543 29.05 -17.65 -11.97
N GLY A 544 28.19 -17.09 -12.83
CA GLY A 544 28.48 -16.82 -14.24
C GLY A 544 29.63 -15.84 -14.47
N ARG A 545 29.96 -15.01 -13.47
CA ARG A 545 31.07 -14.06 -13.53
C ARG A 545 32.42 -14.75 -13.51
N ILE A 546 32.53 -15.92 -12.91
CA ILE A 546 33.78 -16.71 -12.77
C ILE A 546 33.78 -18.02 -13.57
N TRP A 547 32.62 -18.46 -14.06
CA TRP A 547 32.49 -19.69 -14.84
C TRP A 547 33.30 -19.65 -16.14
N GLU A 548 34.14 -20.67 -16.35
CA GLU A 548 34.84 -20.88 -17.62
C GLU A 548 34.11 -21.90 -18.47
N ALA A 549 33.55 -21.45 -19.59
CA ALA A 549 32.86 -22.32 -20.53
C ALA A 549 33.80 -23.36 -21.17
N PRO A 550 33.41 -24.65 -21.26
CA PRO A 550 34.23 -25.69 -21.90
C PRO A 550 34.64 -25.34 -23.34
N GLU A 551 33.73 -24.68 -24.06
CA GLU A 551 33.96 -24.08 -25.37
C GLU A 551 33.19 -22.77 -25.47
N LYS A 552 33.67 -21.80 -26.28
CA LYS A 552 32.99 -20.51 -26.41
C LYS A 552 31.61 -20.65 -27.08
N CYS A 553 30.60 -19.98 -26.52
CA CYS A 553 29.24 -19.98 -27.03
C CYS A 553 29.02 -18.96 -28.15
N ASP A 554 28.06 -19.27 -29.01
CA ASP A 554 27.56 -18.40 -30.09
C ASP A 554 26.56 -17.38 -29.56
N VAL A 555 25.70 -17.79 -28.62
CA VAL A 555 24.69 -16.95 -27.97
C VAL A 555 24.82 -17.09 -26.45
N LEU A 556 24.81 -15.96 -25.75
CA LEU A 556 24.60 -15.87 -24.30
C LEU A 556 23.18 -15.35 -24.10
N VAL A 557 22.43 -15.98 -23.21
CA VAL A 557 21.09 -15.60 -22.79
C VAL A 557 21.11 -15.41 -21.27
N SER A 558 20.52 -14.31 -20.80
CA SER A 558 20.39 -14.02 -19.37
C SER A 558 19.15 -13.16 -19.12
N GLU A 559 18.48 -13.39 -18.00
CA GLU A 559 17.48 -12.48 -17.44
C GLU A 559 17.97 -12.17 -16.02
N LEU A 560 18.54 -10.98 -15.86
CA LEU A 560 19.17 -10.47 -14.64
C LEU A 560 18.74 -9.01 -14.42
N LEU A 561 17.57 -8.64 -14.95
CA LEU A 561 17.10 -7.26 -15.00
C LEU A 561 16.17 -7.02 -13.82
N GLY A 562 16.34 -5.91 -13.12
CA GLY A 562 15.34 -5.43 -12.18
C GLY A 562 14.43 -4.37 -12.82
N SER A 563 13.49 -3.83 -12.04
CA SER A 563 12.57 -2.75 -12.47
C SER A 563 13.23 -1.46 -13.00
N PHE A 564 14.53 -1.29 -12.80
CA PHE A 564 15.33 -0.18 -13.35
C PHE A 564 16.39 -0.67 -14.34
N GLY A 565 16.23 -1.87 -14.91
CA GLY A 565 17.16 -2.53 -15.83
C GLY A 565 18.45 -2.98 -15.16
N ASP A 566 19.32 -2.04 -14.80
CA ASP A 566 20.66 -2.29 -14.27
C ASP A 566 20.73 -2.48 -12.74
N ASN A 567 19.61 -2.31 -12.04
CA ASN A 567 19.53 -2.36 -10.56
C ASN A 567 19.70 -3.75 -9.97
N GLU A 568 19.74 -4.82 -10.75
CA GLU A 568 20.08 -6.18 -10.27
C GLU A 568 21.50 -6.62 -10.69
N LEU A 569 22.35 -5.64 -11.03
CA LEU A 569 23.77 -5.83 -11.34
C LEU A 569 24.02 -6.65 -12.61
N SER A 570 23.06 -6.68 -13.53
CA SER A 570 23.22 -7.20 -14.89
C SER A 570 24.51 -6.70 -15.58
N PRO A 571 24.91 -5.41 -15.51
CA PRO A 571 26.16 -4.96 -16.14
C PRO A 571 27.39 -5.68 -15.60
N GLU A 572 27.52 -5.78 -14.27
CA GLU A 572 28.63 -6.45 -13.60
C GLU A 572 28.63 -7.97 -13.83
N CYS A 573 27.43 -8.57 -13.90
CA CYS A 573 27.26 -9.99 -14.18
C CYS A 573 27.67 -10.33 -15.62
N LEU A 574 27.22 -9.53 -16.60
CA LEU A 574 27.46 -9.76 -18.02
C LEU A 574 28.86 -9.35 -18.48
N ASP A 575 29.45 -8.28 -17.93
CA ASP A 575 30.87 -7.98 -18.14
C ASP A 575 31.76 -9.16 -17.69
N GLY A 576 31.35 -9.89 -16.65
CA GLY A 576 31.98 -11.14 -16.21
C GLY A 576 31.67 -12.33 -17.12
N ALA A 577 30.39 -12.60 -17.38
CA ALA A 577 29.93 -13.76 -18.14
C ALA A 577 30.33 -13.74 -19.62
N GLN A 578 30.53 -12.55 -20.22
CA GLN A 578 30.97 -12.37 -21.60
C GLN A 578 32.26 -13.16 -21.93
N ARG A 579 33.06 -13.56 -20.93
CA ARG A 579 34.20 -14.48 -21.13
C ARG A 579 33.81 -15.80 -21.80
N CYS A 580 32.55 -16.24 -21.74
CA CYS A 580 32.08 -17.43 -22.43
C CYS A 580 31.76 -17.22 -23.92
N LEU A 581 31.56 -15.98 -24.39
CA LEU A 581 31.20 -15.69 -25.78
C LEU A 581 32.37 -15.79 -26.75
N LYS A 582 32.07 -16.09 -28.02
CA LYS A 582 32.99 -15.92 -29.15
C LYS A 582 33.29 -14.42 -29.36
N PRO A 583 34.56 -13.95 -29.36
CA PRO A 583 34.87 -12.51 -29.31
C PRO A 583 34.26 -11.64 -30.42
N GLU A 584 34.25 -12.12 -31.66
CA GLU A 584 33.82 -11.31 -32.82
C GLU A 584 32.38 -11.58 -33.28
N THR A 585 31.88 -12.79 -33.07
CA THR A 585 30.59 -13.27 -33.58
C THR A 585 29.57 -13.60 -32.48
N GLY A 586 29.98 -13.55 -31.21
CA GLY A 586 29.10 -13.85 -30.08
C GLY A 586 27.97 -12.84 -29.93
N ILE A 587 26.76 -13.35 -29.69
CA ILE A 587 25.53 -12.59 -29.45
C ILE A 587 25.22 -12.62 -27.95
N SER A 588 24.87 -11.48 -27.37
CA SER A 588 24.25 -11.40 -26.04
C SER A 588 22.75 -11.13 -26.19
N ILE A 589 21.94 -11.76 -25.35
CA ILE A 589 20.51 -11.49 -25.15
C ILE A 589 20.31 -11.28 -23.64
N PRO A 590 19.98 -10.07 -23.19
CA PRO A 590 19.74 -8.86 -23.97
C PRO A 590 20.99 -8.31 -24.69
N GLN A 591 20.76 -7.59 -25.79
CA GLN A 591 21.77 -6.80 -26.49
C GLN A 591 21.97 -5.43 -25.82
N GLU A 592 20.89 -4.83 -25.33
CA GLU A 592 20.89 -3.49 -24.76
C GLU A 592 19.71 -3.29 -23.82
N TYR A 593 19.88 -2.47 -22.79
CA TYR A 593 18.78 -2.00 -21.96
C TYR A 593 19.03 -0.59 -21.45
N THR A 594 17.95 0.18 -21.35
CA THR A 594 17.93 1.59 -20.93
C THR A 594 16.92 1.76 -19.80
N SER A 595 17.34 2.42 -18.72
CA SER A 595 16.45 2.86 -17.65
C SER A 595 15.81 4.22 -17.95
N TYR A 596 14.58 4.43 -17.46
CA TYR A 596 13.79 5.65 -17.67
C TYR A 596 13.27 6.19 -16.33
N LEU A 597 13.18 7.51 -16.15
CA LEU A 597 12.56 8.15 -14.98
C LEU A 597 11.53 9.21 -15.41
N ALA A 598 10.43 9.32 -14.65
CA ALA A 598 9.40 10.35 -14.78
C ALA A 598 9.08 10.98 -13.41
N PRO A 599 8.99 12.32 -13.26
CA PRO A 599 8.52 12.96 -12.03
C PRO A 599 7.03 12.67 -11.82
N MET A 600 6.60 12.44 -10.58
CA MET A 600 5.19 12.17 -10.29
C MET A 600 4.65 12.77 -8.99
N THR A 601 3.33 13.02 -8.99
CA THR A 601 2.52 13.05 -7.78
C THR A 601 2.16 11.62 -7.39
N GLY A 602 2.29 11.27 -6.12
CA GLY A 602 2.04 9.92 -5.62
C GLY A 602 2.00 9.92 -4.09
N ALA A 603 0.96 10.55 -3.53
CA ALA A 603 0.82 10.77 -2.09
C ALA A 603 0.84 9.47 -1.29
N ALA A 604 0.10 8.45 -1.74
CA ALA A 604 -0.03 7.15 -1.07
C ALA A 604 1.31 6.39 -1.04
N VAL A 605 1.99 6.26 -2.18
CA VAL A 605 3.27 5.55 -2.26
C VAL A 605 4.41 6.27 -1.53
N HIS A 606 4.39 7.61 -1.48
CA HIS A 606 5.34 8.39 -0.69
C HIS A 606 5.15 8.22 0.82
N GLN A 607 3.89 8.16 1.27
CA GLN A 607 3.56 7.85 2.66
C GLN A 607 3.95 6.42 3.02
N ALA A 608 3.73 5.45 2.12
CA ALA A 608 4.19 4.06 2.29
C ALA A 608 5.73 3.91 2.36
N CYS A 609 6.50 4.85 1.78
CA CYS A 609 7.96 4.93 1.95
C CYS A 609 8.41 5.51 3.31
N SER A 610 7.50 5.96 4.18
CA SER A 610 7.83 6.56 5.47
C SER A 610 7.79 5.55 6.62
N SER A 611 8.61 5.74 7.64
CA SER A 611 8.61 4.90 8.86
C SER A 611 8.39 5.74 10.10
N THR A 612 7.43 5.36 10.93
CA THR A 612 7.15 6.00 12.23
C THR A 612 8.02 5.45 13.37
N VAL A 613 8.70 4.31 13.16
CA VAL A 613 9.49 3.60 14.18
C VAL A 613 10.71 4.41 14.64
N SER A 614 11.50 4.92 13.69
CA SER A 614 12.60 5.83 14.01
C SER A 614 12.98 6.73 12.84
N ARG A 615 13.56 7.89 13.17
CA ARG A 615 14.04 8.86 12.17
C ARG A 615 15.11 8.29 11.24
N ASP A 616 15.96 7.39 11.74
CA ASP A 616 17.02 6.79 10.92
C ASP A 616 16.46 5.72 9.96
N LEU A 617 15.42 4.98 10.37
CA LEU A 617 14.68 4.07 9.48
C LEU A 617 13.88 4.85 8.42
N ASP A 618 13.21 5.95 8.80
CA ASP A 618 12.52 6.84 7.86
C ASP A 618 13.47 7.42 6.81
N LEU A 619 14.64 7.93 7.25
CA LEU A 619 15.68 8.41 6.35
C LEU A 619 16.21 7.30 5.44
N LYS A 620 16.41 6.08 5.96
CA LYS A 620 16.87 4.94 5.17
C LYS A 620 15.84 4.54 4.11
N ALA A 621 14.55 4.52 4.45
CA ALA A 621 13.46 4.20 3.54
C ALA A 621 13.31 5.28 2.44
N LYS A 622 13.37 6.56 2.80
CA LYS A 622 13.38 7.71 1.86
C LYS A 622 14.68 7.89 1.07
N GLU A 623 15.70 7.07 1.35
CA GLU A 623 16.94 6.95 0.58
C GLU A 623 17.10 5.58 -0.08
N THR A 624 16.03 4.80 -0.16
CA THR A 624 16.00 3.51 -0.85
C THR A 624 15.00 3.60 -2.02
N PRO A 625 15.38 3.19 -3.24
CA PRO A 625 14.41 2.99 -4.30
C PRO A 625 13.57 1.74 -4.03
N HIS A 626 12.25 1.80 -4.22
CA HIS A 626 11.32 0.70 -3.90
C HIS A 626 10.61 0.19 -5.15
N VAL A 627 10.44 -1.13 -5.29
CA VAL A 627 9.55 -1.71 -6.32
C VAL A 627 8.10 -1.55 -5.84
N VAL A 628 7.19 -1.13 -6.72
CA VAL A 628 5.80 -0.84 -6.36
C VAL A 628 4.87 -0.86 -7.58
N LYS A 629 3.71 -1.51 -7.45
CA LYS A 629 2.63 -1.40 -8.45
C LYS A 629 1.92 -0.06 -8.29
N LEU A 630 2.43 0.97 -8.97
CA LEU A 630 1.87 2.32 -8.95
C LEU A 630 0.39 2.34 -9.39
N TYR A 631 -0.48 2.93 -8.56
CA TYR A 631 -1.93 2.91 -8.76
C TYR A 631 -2.62 4.26 -8.46
N ARG A 632 -2.31 4.90 -7.32
CA ARG A 632 -2.68 6.29 -7.00
C ARG A 632 -1.50 7.23 -7.30
N HIS A 633 -1.30 7.50 -8.59
CA HIS A 633 -0.22 8.37 -9.07
C HIS A 633 -0.59 9.14 -10.34
N HIS A 634 0.14 10.22 -10.60
CA HIS A 634 0.04 11.05 -11.81
C HIS A 634 1.43 11.52 -12.26
N LEU A 635 1.78 11.28 -13.52
CA LEU A 635 3.07 11.68 -14.09
C LEU A 635 3.05 13.15 -14.49
N LEU A 636 3.99 13.94 -13.95
CA LEU A 636 4.06 15.39 -14.16
C LEU A 636 4.74 15.78 -15.48
N ASP A 637 5.52 14.85 -16.04
CA ASP A 637 6.08 14.88 -17.39
C ASP A 637 6.33 13.43 -17.85
N GLU A 638 6.60 13.24 -19.14
CA GLU A 638 6.91 11.93 -19.71
C GLU A 638 8.25 11.36 -19.22
N ALA A 639 8.37 10.03 -19.23
CA ALA A 639 9.58 9.34 -18.81
C ALA A 639 10.74 9.58 -19.79
N ARG A 640 11.92 9.88 -19.26
CA ARG A 640 13.13 10.21 -20.04
C ARG A 640 14.25 9.22 -19.74
N GLU A 641 15.09 8.96 -20.73
CA GLU A 641 16.24 8.04 -20.65
C GLU A 641 17.26 8.46 -19.59
N VAL A 642 17.81 7.47 -18.88
CA VAL A 642 18.72 7.65 -17.75
C VAL A 642 20.06 6.96 -18.00
N PHE A 643 20.11 5.62 -17.92
CA PHE A 643 21.33 4.85 -18.09
C PHE A 643 21.14 3.71 -19.09
N THR A 644 22.05 3.63 -20.06
CA THR A 644 22.08 2.56 -21.07
C THR A 644 23.30 1.66 -20.89
N PHE A 645 23.09 0.35 -21.07
CA PHE A 645 24.14 -0.68 -21.10
C PHE A 645 23.97 -1.55 -22.34
N LYS A 646 25.08 -1.96 -22.96
CA LYS A 646 25.10 -2.73 -24.22
C LYS A 646 26.04 -3.93 -24.08
N HIS A 647 25.60 -5.08 -24.59
CA HIS A 647 26.27 -6.37 -24.50
C HIS A 647 26.30 -7.09 -25.86
N PRO A 648 27.40 -7.79 -26.22
CA PRO A 648 28.67 -7.82 -25.52
C PRO A 648 29.45 -6.51 -25.68
N ARG A 649 30.13 -6.06 -24.61
CA ARG A 649 31.02 -4.89 -24.63
C ARG A 649 32.33 -5.23 -25.35
N ARG A 650 32.45 -4.82 -26.61
CA ARG A 650 33.69 -4.99 -27.40
C ARG A 650 34.74 -3.97 -26.95
N ILE A 651 35.70 -4.41 -26.14
CA ILE A 651 36.77 -3.56 -25.59
C ILE A 651 37.71 -3.10 -26.72
N SER A 652 37.86 -1.79 -26.91
CA SER A 652 38.89 -1.26 -27.82
C SER A 652 40.28 -1.34 -27.16
N SER A 653 41.32 -1.55 -27.97
CA SER A 653 42.71 -1.70 -27.50
C SER A 653 43.30 -0.45 -26.82
N LYS A 654 42.54 0.65 -26.71
CA LYS A 654 42.94 1.92 -26.08
C LYS A 654 42.46 2.10 -24.63
N GLU A 655 41.54 1.26 -24.12
CA GLU A 655 40.89 1.45 -22.80
C GLU A 655 41.55 0.67 -21.64
N ASN A 656 42.87 0.51 -21.69
CA ASN A 656 43.62 -0.34 -20.75
C ASN A 656 44.07 0.42 -19.48
N THR A 657 43.21 1.30 -18.95
CA THR A 657 43.50 2.19 -17.82
C THR A 657 42.96 1.68 -16.48
N GLY A 658 43.63 0.67 -15.91
CA GLY A 658 43.82 0.48 -14.45
C GLY A 658 42.63 0.29 -13.47
N LYS A 659 41.38 0.58 -13.84
CA LYS A 659 40.20 0.42 -12.96
C LYS A 659 39.04 -0.23 -13.71
N ALA A 660 38.96 -1.57 -13.65
CA ALA A 660 37.91 -2.31 -14.34
C ALA A 660 36.50 -2.04 -13.77
N TYR A 661 36.40 -1.70 -12.48
CA TYR A 661 35.12 -1.52 -11.76
C TYR A 661 34.40 -0.20 -12.07
N SER A 662 35.11 0.90 -12.37
CA SER A 662 34.47 2.20 -12.66
C SER A 662 33.81 2.27 -14.05
N ARG A 663 33.88 1.20 -14.85
CA ARG A 663 33.33 1.15 -16.23
C ARG A 663 31.79 1.16 -16.30
N ASN A 664 31.14 0.92 -15.16
CA ASN A 664 29.68 0.92 -15.02
C ASN A 664 29.17 2.05 -14.12
N GLU A 665 30.03 3.00 -13.76
CA GLU A 665 29.60 4.27 -13.19
C GLU A 665 28.85 5.08 -14.25
N ARG A 666 27.81 5.80 -13.84
CA ARG A 666 27.01 6.68 -14.70
C ARG A 666 26.58 7.93 -13.95
N HIS A 667 26.32 8.99 -14.69
CA HIS A 667 25.71 10.23 -14.21
C HIS A 667 24.82 10.79 -15.32
N ALA A 668 23.59 11.14 -14.97
CA ALA A 668 22.64 11.80 -15.87
C ALA A 668 22.07 13.05 -15.19
N VAL A 669 21.83 14.08 -15.99
CA VAL A 669 21.08 15.28 -15.60
C VAL A 669 19.90 15.39 -16.56
N ILE A 670 18.70 15.35 -16.02
CA ILE A 670 17.45 15.23 -16.75
C ILE A 670 16.56 16.39 -16.33
N ALA A 671 16.32 17.32 -17.23
CA ALA A 671 15.27 18.32 -17.07
C ALA A 671 13.91 17.68 -17.42
N PHE A 672 12.86 18.10 -16.73
CA PHE A 672 11.46 17.83 -17.03
C PHE A 672 10.68 19.16 -16.99
N THR A 673 9.61 19.25 -17.76
CA THR A 673 8.77 20.45 -17.84
C THR A 673 7.44 20.16 -17.15
N LEU A 674 7.11 20.93 -16.11
CA LEU A 674 5.83 20.77 -15.42
C LEU A 674 4.67 21.17 -16.34
N LYS A 675 3.87 20.20 -16.77
CA LYS A 675 2.69 20.43 -17.64
C LYS A 675 1.50 21.03 -16.85
N ASP A 676 1.36 20.67 -15.58
CA ASP A 676 0.34 21.17 -14.66
C ASP A 676 0.59 22.61 -14.19
N LYS A 677 -0.46 23.41 -13.97
CA LYS A 677 -0.29 24.74 -13.32
C LYS A 677 -0.02 24.59 -11.83
N CYS A 678 -0.53 23.56 -11.18
CA CYS A 678 -0.21 23.21 -9.80
C CYS A 678 -0.09 21.69 -9.61
N ALA A 679 0.98 21.25 -8.93
CA ALA A 679 1.27 19.85 -8.63
C ALA A 679 2.22 19.73 -7.43
N THR A 680 2.36 18.53 -6.88
CA THR A 680 3.26 18.26 -5.75
C THR A 680 4.18 17.09 -6.10
N LEU A 681 5.48 17.36 -6.25
CA LEU A 681 6.46 16.32 -6.55
C LEU A 681 6.67 15.46 -5.30
N HIS A 682 6.41 14.16 -5.44
CA HIS A 682 6.60 13.17 -4.38
C HIS A 682 7.83 12.26 -4.63
N GLY A 683 8.31 12.23 -5.88
CA GLY A 683 9.49 11.48 -6.30
C GLY A 683 9.40 11.13 -7.79
N PHE A 684 10.12 10.08 -8.19
CA PHE A 684 10.26 9.69 -9.60
C PHE A 684 9.91 8.22 -9.82
N ALA A 685 8.97 7.95 -10.72
CA ALA A 685 8.66 6.61 -11.21
C ALA A 685 9.72 6.16 -12.21
N GLY A 686 10.22 4.94 -12.06
CA GLY A 686 11.31 4.37 -12.84
C GLY A 686 10.93 3.07 -13.55
N TYR A 687 11.43 2.94 -14.77
CA TYR A 687 11.10 1.87 -15.71
C TYR A 687 12.37 1.41 -16.46
N PHE A 688 12.24 0.39 -17.30
CA PHE A 688 13.27 0.04 -18.29
C PHE A 688 12.64 -0.42 -19.62
N ASP A 689 13.43 -0.31 -20.70
CA ASP A 689 13.22 -0.99 -21.98
C ASP A 689 14.49 -1.78 -22.32
N ALA A 690 14.37 -3.08 -22.57
CA ALA A 690 15.45 -3.96 -22.98
C ALA A 690 15.26 -4.44 -24.42
N LEU A 691 16.18 -4.05 -25.31
CA LEU A 691 16.34 -4.67 -26.62
C LEU A 691 16.96 -6.06 -26.43
N LEU A 692 16.13 -7.10 -26.53
CA LEU A 692 16.56 -8.48 -26.39
C LEU A 692 17.44 -8.88 -27.59
N TYR A 693 16.93 -8.71 -28.81
CA TYR A 693 17.69 -8.97 -30.04
C TYR A 693 17.16 -8.17 -31.23
N LYS A 694 18.07 -7.67 -32.06
CA LYS A 694 17.80 -7.01 -33.36
C LYS A 694 18.45 -7.79 -34.51
N SER A 695 17.63 -8.47 -35.30
CA SER A 695 18.09 -9.18 -36.50
C SER A 695 18.38 -8.20 -37.63
N SER A 696 19.61 -8.25 -38.16
CA SER A 696 19.99 -7.49 -39.36
C SER A 696 19.44 -8.13 -40.64
N ARG A 697 19.24 -9.45 -40.64
CA ARG A 697 18.73 -10.25 -41.77
C ARG A 697 17.22 -10.08 -41.95
N ALA A 698 16.45 -10.21 -40.86
CA ALA A 698 15.00 -10.11 -40.87
C ALA A 698 14.48 -8.67 -40.72
N LYS A 699 15.35 -7.71 -40.37
CA LYS A 699 14.99 -6.30 -40.06
C LYS A 699 13.93 -6.17 -38.95
N LYS A 700 13.89 -7.14 -38.03
CA LYS A 700 12.99 -7.21 -36.87
C LYS A 700 13.81 -7.05 -35.58
N SER A 701 13.25 -6.33 -34.61
CA SER A 701 13.72 -6.32 -33.22
C SER A 701 12.68 -6.94 -32.30
N VAL A 702 13.14 -7.45 -31.16
CA VAL A 702 12.31 -7.91 -30.05
C VAL A 702 12.77 -7.22 -28.78
N ASN A 703 11.81 -6.65 -28.04
CA ASN A 703 12.03 -5.89 -26.82
C ASN A 703 11.26 -6.52 -25.66
N CYS A 704 11.79 -6.35 -24.45
CA CYS A 704 11.14 -6.65 -23.18
C CYS A 704 11.16 -5.38 -22.34
N SER A 705 10.00 -4.78 -22.06
CA SER A 705 9.91 -3.41 -21.55
C SER A 705 8.77 -3.26 -20.56
N ILE A 706 9.01 -2.47 -19.51
CA ILE A 706 7.96 -1.92 -18.64
C ILE A 706 7.78 -0.40 -18.80
N HIS A 707 8.50 0.21 -19.75
CA HIS A 707 8.31 1.61 -20.13
C HIS A 707 7.01 1.75 -20.91
N LEU A 708 6.03 2.50 -20.37
CA LEU A 708 4.64 2.52 -20.83
C LEU A 708 4.43 2.61 -22.37
N PRO A 709 5.14 3.44 -23.15
CA PRO A 709 4.96 3.52 -24.60
C PRO A 709 5.41 2.27 -25.37
N THR A 710 6.32 1.48 -24.82
CA THR A 710 6.88 0.25 -25.45
C THR A 710 6.58 -1.02 -24.65
N HIS A 711 5.71 -0.92 -23.65
CA HIS A 711 5.47 -1.95 -22.64
C HIS A 711 5.09 -3.29 -23.28
N THR A 712 5.78 -4.36 -22.89
CA THR A 712 5.51 -5.71 -23.38
C THR A 712 4.11 -6.16 -22.99
N ARG A 713 3.45 -6.87 -23.91
CA ARG A 713 2.09 -7.38 -23.73
C ARG A 713 2.03 -8.89 -23.94
N ASN A 714 1.13 -9.54 -23.22
CA ASN A 714 0.79 -10.94 -23.46
C ASN A 714 0.17 -11.08 -24.88
N LYS A 715 0.60 -12.10 -25.63
CA LYS A 715 0.18 -12.31 -27.03
C LYS A 715 -1.29 -12.72 -27.16
N ASP A 716 -1.84 -13.39 -26.16
CA ASP A 716 -3.19 -13.94 -26.15
C ASP A 716 -4.19 -13.01 -25.45
N THR A 717 -3.84 -12.43 -24.30
CA THR A 717 -4.75 -11.53 -23.54
C THR A 717 -4.59 -10.06 -23.88
N ASN A 718 -3.48 -9.65 -24.52
CA ASN A 718 -3.09 -8.27 -24.80
C ASN A 718 -2.90 -7.38 -23.53
N GLU A 719 -2.89 -7.99 -22.34
CA GLU A 719 -2.60 -7.33 -21.06
C GLU A 719 -1.11 -6.98 -20.95
N LEU A 720 -0.76 -6.11 -20.00
CA LEU A 720 0.62 -5.67 -19.75
C LEU A 720 1.40 -6.75 -19.00
N MET A 721 2.64 -7.02 -19.40
CA MET A 721 3.59 -7.88 -18.67
C MET A 721 3.68 -7.47 -17.17
N PHE A 722 3.57 -8.41 -16.24
CA PHE A 722 3.56 -8.12 -14.78
C PHE A 722 4.79 -8.68 -14.03
N SER A 723 5.74 -9.28 -14.76
CA SER A 723 7.04 -9.75 -14.24
C SER A 723 7.82 -8.72 -13.44
N TRP A 724 7.65 -7.42 -13.73
CA TRP A 724 8.23 -6.33 -12.96
C TRP A 724 7.20 -5.21 -12.78
N PHE A 725 7.03 -4.76 -11.54
CA PHE A 725 6.41 -3.46 -11.28
C PHE A 725 7.44 -2.33 -11.41
N PRO A 726 7.02 -1.08 -11.65
CA PRO A 726 7.91 0.08 -11.64
C PRO A 726 8.73 0.19 -10.34
N ILE A 727 9.85 0.89 -10.41
CA ILE A 727 10.60 1.33 -9.23
C ILE A 727 10.21 2.77 -8.87
N PHE A 728 10.30 3.16 -7.61
CA PHE A 728 10.05 4.51 -7.14
C PHE A 728 11.27 5.05 -6.41
N PHE A 729 11.74 6.22 -6.84
CA PHE A 729 12.78 7.00 -6.17
C PHE A 729 12.10 8.13 -5.37
N PRO A 730 11.89 7.97 -4.05
CA PRO A 730 11.27 9.00 -3.22
C PRO A 730 12.16 10.24 -3.07
N ILE A 731 11.55 11.36 -2.66
CA ILE A 731 12.24 12.48 -2.01
C ILE A 731 11.80 12.56 -0.55
N ASP A 732 12.56 13.21 0.33
CA ASP A 732 12.25 13.23 1.76
C ASP A 732 11.06 14.13 2.11
N MET A 733 11.05 15.35 1.57
CA MET A 733 9.95 16.30 1.69
C MET A 733 9.29 16.52 0.32
N PRO A 734 7.96 16.34 0.18
CA PRO A 734 7.24 16.71 -1.04
C PRO A 734 7.44 18.18 -1.42
N ILE A 735 7.53 18.47 -2.71
CA ILE A 735 7.77 19.84 -3.22
C ILE A 735 6.52 20.33 -3.95
N ASP A 736 5.81 21.28 -3.33
CA ASP A 736 4.68 21.97 -3.95
C ASP A 736 5.17 22.93 -5.05
N MET A 737 4.60 22.77 -6.24
CA MET A 737 4.90 23.56 -7.41
C MET A 737 3.64 24.28 -7.87
N ARG A 738 3.75 25.60 -8.07
CA ARG A 738 2.75 26.40 -8.77
C ARG A 738 3.44 27.19 -9.87
N SER A 739 3.02 27.00 -11.11
CA SER A 739 3.49 27.82 -12.21
C SER A 739 2.97 29.25 -12.02
N LYS A 740 3.88 30.23 -12.06
CA LYS A 740 3.53 31.65 -11.92
C LYS A 740 3.08 32.27 -13.24
N ASP A 741 3.48 31.67 -14.36
CA ASP A 741 3.14 32.09 -15.71
C ASP A 741 2.94 30.85 -16.59
N PRO A 742 1.75 30.64 -17.21
CA PRO A 742 1.53 29.56 -18.17
C PRO A 742 2.51 29.54 -19.35
N GLN A 743 3.16 30.67 -19.67
CA GLN A 743 4.16 30.77 -20.74
C GLN A 743 5.59 30.45 -20.27
N SER A 744 5.82 30.30 -18.96
CA SER A 744 7.10 29.95 -18.35
C SER A 744 6.90 28.87 -17.26
N PRO A 745 6.68 27.60 -17.68
CA PRO A 745 6.44 26.50 -16.75
C PRO A 745 7.65 26.22 -15.86
N ASN A 746 7.39 25.72 -14.64
CA ASN A 746 8.46 25.31 -13.72
C ASN A 746 9.26 24.14 -14.31
N GLU A 747 10.58 24.24 -14.26
CA GLU A 747 11.49 23.14 -14.59
C GLU A 747 11.76 22.28 -13.34
N ILE A 748 11.83 20.97 -13.54
CA ILE A 748 12.29 19.99 -12.54
C ILE A 748 13.58 19.38 -13.08
N ILE A 749 14.72 19.67 -12.45
CA ILE A 749 16.02 19.11 -12.84
C ILE A 749 16.37 17.97 -11.90
N LEU A 750 16.36 16.74 -12.40
CA LEU A 750 16.86 15.57 -11.69
C LEU A 750 18.33 15.32 -12.05
N ARG A 751 19.16 15.10 -11.03
CA ARG A 751 20.52 14.57 -11.14
C ARG A 751 20.51 13.18 -10.54
N VAL A 752 21.05 12.20 -11.25
CA VAL A 752 21.10 10.82 -10.79
C VAL A 752 22.44 10.19 -11.17
N TRP A 753 23.02 9.45 -10.22
CA TRP A 753 24.31 8.79 -10.32
C TRP A 753 24.12 7.29 -10.08
N ARG A 754 24.79 6.48 -10.90
CA ARG A 754 25.07 5.08 -10.59
C ARG A 754 26.52 5.00 -10.13
N CYS A 755 26.72 4.74 -8.85
CA CYS A 755 28.02 4.72 -8.20
C CYS A 755 28.49 3.27 -8.02
N VAL A 756 29.79 3.02 -8.20
CA VAL A 756 30.39 1.69 -8.15
C VAL A 756 31.61 1.71 -7.24
N SER A 757 31.81 0.59 -6.53
CA SER A 757 33.03 0.29 -5.79
C SER A 757 33.47 -1.14 -6.07
N SER A 758 34.58 -1.58 -5.49
CA SER A 758 35.05 -2.97 -5.58
C SER A 758 34.12 -4.00 -4.91
N SER A 759 33.18 -3.55 -4.06
CA SER A 759 32.36 -4.44 -3.22
C SER A 759 30.85 -4.21 -3.35
N ALA A 760 30.42 -3.06 -3.87
CA ALA A 760 29.00 -2.69 -3.98
C ALA A 760 28.72 -1.66 -5.08
N VAL A 761 27.48 -1.62 -5.53
CA VAL A 761 26.88 -0.62 -6.44
C VAL A 761 25.70 0.04 -5.74
N TRP A 762 25.48 1.34 -5.95
CA TRP A 762 24.34 2.08 -5.42
C TRP A 762 23.92 3.22 -6.36
N TYR A 763 22.74 3.79 -6.10
CA TYR A 763 22.31 5.03 -6.75
C TYR A 763 22.37 6.18 -5.76
N GLU A 764 22.71 7.36 -6.26
CA GLU A 764 22.50 8.65 -5.59
C GLU A 764 21.59 9.49 -6.49
N TRP A 765 20.73 10.33 -5.92
CA TRP A 765 19.92 11.26 -6.69
C TRP A 765 19.73 12.59 -5.96
N GLN A 766 19.35 13.62 -6.71
CA GLN A 766 19.07 14.96 -6.20
C GLN A 766 18.15 15.65 -7.21
N CYS A 767 17.06 16.26 -6.75
CA CYS A 767 16.22 17.12 -7.59
C CYS A 767 16.35 18.60 -7.23
N GLU A 768 16.17 19.45 -8.24
CA GLU A 768 16.11 20.90 -8.14
C GLU A 768 14.82 21.37 -8.83
N CYS A 769 14.04 22.21 -8.15
CA CYS A 769 12.82 22.79 -8.72
C CYS A 769 12.58 24.20 -8.15
N GLY A 770 12.15 25.14 -9.00
CA GLY A 770 11.82 26.51 -8.58
C GLY A 770 13.00 27.28 -7.93
N GLY A 771 14.24 26.89 -8.22
CA GLY A 771 15.46 27.42 -7.60
C GLY A 771 15.77 26.85 -6.21
N GLN A 772 15.01 25.86 -5.72
CA GLN A 772 15.34 25.09 -4.52
C GLN A 772 15.96 23.76 -4.93
N SER A 773 17.08 23.38 -4.30
CA SER A 773 17.73 22.09 -4.51
C SER A 773 17.62 21.24 -3.25
N THR A 774 17.22 19.99 -3.43
CA THR A 774 17.24 18.98 -2.37
C THR A 774 18.67 18.61 -2.00
N ARG A 775 18.84 17.89 -0.89
CA ARG A 775 20.09 17.20 -0.58
C ARG A 775 20.33 16.04 -1.55
N VAL A 776 21.56 15.54 -1.63
CA VAL A 776 21.83 14.25 -2.29
C VAL A 776 21.25 13.13 -1.42
N PHE A 777 20.40 12.30 -2.03
CA PHE A 777 19.82 11.10 -1.45
C PHE A 777 20.78 9.92 -1.59
N ASN A 778 20.86 9.10 -0.54
CA ASN A 778 21.68 7.89 -0.44
C ASN A 778 23.19 8.13 -0.66
N ALA A 779 23.69 9.32 -0.31
CA ALA A 779 25.09 9.71 -0.51
C ALA A 779 26.06 8.63 0.04
N LYS A 780 26.98 8.17 -0.82
CA LYS A 780 27.96 7.09 -0.58
C LYS A 780 27.33 5.71 -0.31
N GLY A 781 26.07 5.48 -0.70
CA GLY A 781 25.37 4.21 -0.50
C GLY A 781 25.10 3.91 0.98
N ARG A 782 24.86 4.97 1.77
CA ARG A 782 24.70 4.87 3.24
C ARG A 782 23.44 4.13 3.67
N SER A 783 22.39 4.18 2.86
CA SER A 783 21.06 3.65 3.18
C SER A 783 20.73 2.42 2.34
N SER A 784 21.07 2.44 1.06
CA SER A 784 20.91 1.31 0.13
C SER A 784 22.15 1.13 -0.75
N LYS A 785 22.63 -0.12 -0.83
CA LYS A 785 23.71 -0.55 -1.73
C LYS A 785 23.55 -2.05 -2.00
N LYS A 786 23.84 -2.49 -3.22
CA LYS A 786 23.82 -3.90 -3.60
C LYS A 786 25.22 -4.49 -3.61
N ALA A 787 25.41 -5.63 -2.95
CA ALA A 787 26.72 -6.25 -2.84
C ALA A 787 27.14 -6.87 -4.18
N SER A 788 28.31 -6.47 -4.69
CA SER A 788 28.91 -6.98 -5.92
C SER A 788 29.83 -8.19 -5.67
N ILE A 789 29.77 -8.78 -4.47
CA ILE A 789 30.55 -9.89 -3.91
C ILE A 789 31.67 -10.40 -4.82
N PHE A 790 32.84 -9.77 -4.74
CA PHE A 790 34.12 -10.29 -5.25
C PHE A 790 34.98 -10.70 -4.04
N SER A 791 34.60 -11.80 -3.38
CA SER A 791 35.41 -12.40 -2.32
C SER A 791 36.58 -13.18 -2.95
N SER A 792 37.78 -12.61 -2.91
CA SER A 792 39.03 -13.22 -3.40
C SER A 792 39.58 -14.32 -2.48
N SER A 793 38.69 -15.05 -1.78
CA SER A 793 39.03 -16.02 -0.72
C SER A 793 38.94 -17.49 -1.16
N ILE A 794 39.34 -17.80 -2.40
CA ILE A 794 39.66 -19.20 -2.78
C ILE A 794 41.13 -19.46 -2.45
N ALA A 795 41.40 -19.61 -1.14
CA ALA A 795 42.72 -19.96 -0.64
C ALA A 795 42.95 -21.49 -0.72
N THR A 796 43.47 -21.94 -1.87
CA THR A 796 44.40 -23.10 -1.98
C THR A 796 44.13 -24.31 -1.07
N ILE A 797 43.13 -25.14 -1.38
CA ILE A 797 43.14 -26.54 -0.91
C ILE A 797 44.11 -27.34 -1.79
N LYS A 798 45.34 -27.52 -1.31
CA LYS A 798 46.32 -28.41 -1.94
C LYS A 798 45.83 -29.85 -1.86
N ARG A 799 45.79 -30.53 -3.02
CA ARG A 799 45.74 -32.01 -3.08
C ARG A 799 46.80 -32.59 -2.16
N THR A 800 46.38 -33.35 -1.16
CA THR A 800 47.23 -34.29 -0.44
C THR A 800 46.72 -35.70 -0.70
N ASN A 801 47.61 -36.58 -1.15
CA ASN A 801 47.30 -37.96 -1.44
C ASN A 801 47.04 -38.71 -0.13
N THR A 802 45.95 -39.48 -0.06
CA THR A 802 45.84 -40.62 0.86
C THR A 802 45.68 -41.90 0.06
N SER A 803 46.79 -42.61 -0.07
CA SER A 803 46.84 -43.97 -0.60
C SER A 803 46.22 -44.97 0.37
N ARG A 804 45.46 -45.93 -0.16
CA ARG A 804 45.28 -47.31 0.32
C ARG A 804 45.42 -47.57 1.83
N LEU A 805 44.34 -48.03 2.45
CA LEU A 805 44.40 -49.21 3.32
C LEU A 805 43.08 -49.98 3.20
N ALA A 806 43.19 -51.30 3.00
CA ALA A 806 42.07 -52.21 2.92
C ALA A 806 42.25 -53.34 3.94
N CYS A 807 41.22 -53.59 4.75
CA CYS A 807 40.99 -54.82 5.53
C CYS A 807 39.49 -54.81 5.90
N THR A 808 38.61 -55.56 5.24
CA THR A 808 38.33 -57.01 5.39
C THR A 808 37.52 -57.39 6.64
N SER A 809 36.30 -57.87 6.39
CA SER A 809 35.49 -58.77 7.25
C SER A 809 34.92 -58.15 8.55
N SER A 810 33.80 -58.63 9.12
CA SER A 810 33.10 -59.90 8.88
C SER A 810 31.58 -59.87 9.20
N LYS A 811 30.89 -60.86 8.62
CA LYS A 811 29.54 -61.41 8.84
C LYS A 811 28.85 -61.19 10.21
N SER A 812 27.52 -60.96 10.18
CA SER A 812 26.44 -61.83 10.74
C SER A 812 25.11 -61.05 10.71
N SER A 813 24.13 -61.35 9.85
CA SER A 813 23.12 -62.44 9.85
C SER A 813 21.86 -62.19 10.70
N SER A 814 20.71 -62.09 9.99
CA SER A 814 19.37 -62.63 10.34
C SER A 814 18.60 -62.01 11.53
N CYS A 815 17.27 -62.04 11.70
CA CYS A 815 16.08 -62.54 10.96
C CYS A 815 14.81 -61.88 11.60
N ASP A 816 13.57 -61.91 11.08
CA ASP A 816 12.97 -62.35 9.81
C ASP A 816 11.63 -61.59 9.57
N ASN A 817 11.26 -61.20 8.35
CA ASN A 817 10.24 -61.87 7.51
C ASN A 817 8.86 -62.16 8.16
N ALA A 818 7.85 -61.34 7.83
CA ALA A 818 6.45 -61.80 7.67
C ALA A 818 5.58 -60.87 6.79
N LYS A 819 5.55 -61.20 5.49
CA LYS A 819 4.39 -61.35 4.58
C LYS A 819 3.24 -60.31 4.62
N LEU A 820 2.98 -59.51 3.58
CA LEU A 820 2.41 -59.81 2.24
C LEU A 820 0.99 -60.44 2.21
N SER A 821 -0.03 -59.61 1.90
CA SER A 821 -1.04 -59.84 0.84
C SER A 821 -2.09 -58.71 0.83
N ARG A 822 -2.77 -58.31 -0.25
CA ARG A 822 -2.57 -58.28 -1.71
C ARG A 822 -3.85 -57.60 -2.26
N ALA A 823 -3.70 -56.65 -3.19
CA ALA A 823 -4.71 -56.20 -4.18
C ALA A 823 -6.10 -55.67 -3.71
N ASN A 824 -6.44 -54.47 -4.20
CA ASN A 824 -7.35 -54.38 -5.36
C ASN A 824 -7.15 -53.06 -6.14
N PHE A 825 -7.06 -53.19 -7.47
CA PHE A 825 -7.07 -52.07 -8.43
C PHE A 825 -8.48 -51.97 -8.99
N VAL A 826 -9.17 -50.83 -8.83
CA VAL A 826 -10.43 -50.54 -9.53
C VAL A 826 -10.43 -49.07 -9.97
N ARG A 827 -10.73 -48.83 -11.26
CA ARG A 827 -10.93 -47.50 -11.83
C ARG A 827 -12.16 -46.83 -11.22
N VAL A 828 -12.11 -45.52 -10.97
CA VAL A 828 -13.31 -44.72 -10.73
C VAL A 828 -13.60 -43.84 -11.94
N SER A 829 -14.76 -44.06 -12.55
CA SER A 829 -15.44 -43.12 -13.44
C SER A 829 -16.53 -42.40 -12.65
N ILE A 830 -16.73 -41.11 -12.90
CA ILE A 830 -17.80 -40.30 -12.30
C ILE A 830 -19.17 -40.82 -12.80
N PRO A 831 -20.15 -41.04 -11.89
CA PRO A 831 -21.40 -40.28 -11.97
C PRO A 831 -21.98 -39.86 -10.60
N SER A 832 -22.82 -38.82 -10.63
CA SER A 832 -23.44 -38.11 -9.50
C SER A 832 -24.56 -38.88 -8.79
N MET A 833 -24.71 -38.74 -7.46
CA MET A 833 -25.89 -38.11 -6.80
C MET A 833 -25.86 -38.15 -5.25
N LEU A 834 -26.70 -37.27 -4.67
CA LEU A 834 -26.96 -36.88 -3.29
C LEU A 834 -26.97 -37.94 -2.15
N LEU A 835 -26.68 -37.40 -0.95
CA LEU A 835 -27.18 -37.74 0.40
C LEU A 835 -26.76 -39.05 1.07
N LEU A 836 -25.87 -38.92 2.08
CA LEU A 836 -26.10 -39.30 3.48
C LEU A 836 -24.89 -38.86 4.34
N ILE A 837 -24.92 -37.62 4.85
CA ILE A 837 -23.86 -37.10 5.73
C ILE A 837 -24.15 -37.50 7.18
N SER A 838 -23.21 -38.19 7.82
CA SER A 838 -23.26 -38.56 9.23
C SER A 838 -23.20 -37.32 10.14
N PRO A 839 -23.86 -37.29 11.31
CA PRO A 839 -23.77 -36.16 12.25
C PRO A 839 -22.34 -35.74 12.60
N ASN A 840 -21.41 -36.68 12.69
CA ASN A 840 -20.00 -36.38 12.98
C ASN A 840 -19.30 -35.63 11.85
N ALA A 841 -19.71 -35.85 10.59
CA ALA A 841 -19.19 -35.12 9.44
C ALA A 841 -19.84 -33.73 9.29
N ALA A 842 -21.09 -33.57 9.76
CA ALA A 842 -21.73 -32.25 9.85
C ALA A 842 -21.02 -31.37 10.89
N ASN A 843 -20.78 -31.86 12.11
CA ASN A 843 -20.06 -31.10 13.14
C ASN A 843 -18.63 -30.77 12.71
N ALA A 844 -17.90 -31.73 12.11
CA ALA A 844 -16.55 -31.47 11.60
C ALA A 844 -16.55 -30.43 10.46
N ALA A 845 -17.54 -30.45 9.56
CA ALA A 845 -17.68 -29.43 8.52
C ALA A 845 -18.10 -28.06 9.08
N GLU A 846 -18.89 -28.02 10.15
CA GLU A 846 -19.30 -26.78 10.82
C GLU A 846 -18.13 -26.14 11.60
N GLU A 847 -17.28 -26.93 12.25
CA GLU A 847 -16.01 -26.45 12.82
C GLU A 847 -15.03 -26.00 11.72
N LEU A 848 -14.90 -26.75 10.61
CA LEU A 848 -14.04 -26.35 9.50
C LEU A 848 -14.53 -25.06 8.81
N MET A 849 -15.85 -24.86 8.72
CA MET A 849 -16.43 -23.62 8.19
C MET A 849 -16.23 -22.45 9.16
N LYS A 850 -16.45 -22.62 10.46
CA LYS A 850 -16.16 -21.58 11.47
C LYS A 850 -14.67 -21.20 11.50
N HIS A 851 -13.77 -22.17 11.37
CA HIS A 851 -12.33 -21.92 11.31
C HIS A 851 -11.91 -21.23 10.00
N ASN A 852 -12.57 -21.54 8.87
CA ASN A 852 -12.35 -20.83 7.60
C ASN A 852 -12.92 -19.40 7.61
N GLU A 853 -14.10 -19.18 8.18
CA GLU A 853 -14.69 -17.84 8.34
C GLU A 853 -13.79 -16.98 9.23
N GLN A 854 -13.40 -17.48 10.41
CA GLN A 854 -12.49 -16.79 11.32
C GLN A 854 -11.12 -16.52 10.68
N ALA A 855 -10.54 -17.47 9.95
CA ALA A 855 -9.29 -17.25 9.24
C ALA A 855 -9.42 -16.17 8.14
N SER A 856 -10.57 -16.11 7.45
CA SER A 856 -10.78 -15.15 6.34
C SER A 856 -10.78 -13.68 6.78
N THR A 857 -11.25 -13.38 8.01
CA THR A 857 -11.16 -12.04 8.60
C THR A 857 -9.85 -11.84 9.36
N PHE A 858 -9.36 -12.88 10.07
CA PHE A 858 -8.10 -12.81 10.82
C PHE A 858 -6.93 -12.34 9.95
N TYR A 859 -6.77 -12.89 8.75
CA TYR A 859 -5.69 -12.52 7.83
C TYR A 859 -5.84 -11.12 7.19
N GLN A 860 -7.00 -10.48 7.31
CA GLN A 860 -7.24 -9.10 6.87
C GLN A 860 -6.95 -8.11 7.99
N ASP A 861 -7.43 -8.41 9.21
CA ASP A 861 -7.24 -7.57 10.40
C ASP A 861 -5.79 -7.63 10.94
N TRP A 862 -5.15 -8.80 10.81
CA TRP A 862 -3.84 -9.11 11.39
C TRP A 862 -2.92 -9.72 10.33
N PRO A 863 -2.43 -8.95 9.35
CA PRO A 863 -1.41 -9.44 8.42
C PRO A 863 -0.17 -9.94 9.20
N ASN A 864 0.60 -10.83 8.59
CA ASN A 864 1.93 -11.22 9.07
C ASN A 864 2.92 -11.02 7.92
N ALA A 865 3.04 -9.76 7.49
CA ALA A 865 3.92 -9.31 6.43
C ALA A 865 5.30 -8.91 6.97
N GLN A 866 5.36 -8.45 8.22
CA GLN A 866 6.59 -8.16 8.94
C GLN A 866 6.51 -8.69 10.39
N PRO A 867 7.66 -9.00 11.03
CA PRO A 867 7.66 -9.56 12.40
C PRO A 867 6.97 -8.69 13.46
N SER A 868 6.89 -7.38 13.23
CA SER A 868 6.21 -6.40 14.09
C SER A 868 4.69 -6.59 14.17
N ASP A 869 4.07 -7.22 13.17
CA ASP A 869 2.61 -7.25 13.06
C ASP A 869 1.95 -8.04 14.21
N ILE A 870 2.68 -9.00 14.80
CA ILE A 870 2.25 -9.73 16.00
C ILE A 870 2.01 -8.81 17.21
N ILE A 871 2.69 -7.65 17.30
CA ILE A 871 2.54 -6.70 18.42
C ILE A 871 1.11 -6.16 18.43
N ALA A 872 0.56 -5.76 17.28
CA ALA A 872 -0.80 -5.24 17.20
C ALA A 872 -1.84 -6.29 17.64
N PHE A 873 -1.64 -7.56 17.24
CA PHE A 873 -2.51 -8.65 17.68
C PHE A 873 -2.40 -8.91 19.18
N VAL A 874 -1.17 -9.09 19.70
CA VAL A 874 -0.93 -9.37 21.12
C VAL A 874 -1.44 -8.22 22.00
N THR A 875 -1.19 -6.97 21.64
CA THR A 875 -1.64 -5.81 22.42
C THR A 875 -3.17 -5.63 22.42
N GLN A 876 -3.89 -6.19 21.44
CA GLN A 876 -5.36 -6.22 21.43
C GLN A 876 -5.95 -7.45 22.14
N LYS A 877 -5.30 -8.63 22.05
CA LYS A 877 -5.84 -9.90 22.58
C LYS A 877 -5.32 -10.30 23.96
N ALA A 878 -4.19 -9.75 24.39
CA ALA A 878 -3.57 -10.04 25.67
C ALA A 878 -3.70 -8.90 26.68
N THR A 879 -3.57 -9.23 27.96
CA THR A 879 -3.55 -8.25 29.06
C THR A 879 -2.12 -7.77 29.31
N ARG A 880 -1.87 -6.46 29.25
CA ARG A 880 -0.57 -5.86 29.60
C ARG A 880 -0.18 -6.23 31.05
N GLY A 881 1.06 -6.66 31.24
CA GLY A 881 1.58 -7.14 32.54
C GLY A 881 1.22 -8.59 32.88
N ASP A 882 0.52 -9.31 31.99
CA ASP A 882 0.25 -10.75 32.13
C ASP A 882 0.99 -11.57 31.04
N PRO A 883 2.21 -12.05 31.34
CA PRO A 883 2.94 -12.99 30.50
C PRO A 883 2.13 -14.19 30.00
N LYS A 884 1.22 -14.74 30.81
CA LYS A 884 0.44 -15.94 30.42
C LYS A 884 -0.61 -15.61 29.38
N SER A 885 -1.26 -14.46 29.52
CA SER A 885 -2.17 -13.92 28.51
C SER A 885 -1.43 -13.59 27.20
N ILE A 886 -0.19 -13.11 27.28
CA ILE A 886 0.65 -12.79 26.11
C ILE A 886 1.09 -14.05 25.37
N LEU A 887 1.64 -15.04 26.07
CA LEU A 887 2.00 -16.34 25.47
C LEU A 887 0.79 -16.99 24.79
N HIS A 888 -0.38 -16.95 25.44
CA HIS A 888 -1.63 -17.45 24.85
C HIS A 888 -2.03 -16.72 23.56
N ALA A 889 -1.83 -15.39 23.49
CA ALA A 889 -2.07 -14.62 22.26
C ALA A 889 -1.05 -14.95 21.16
N MET A 890 0.23 -15.16 21.51
CA MET A 890 1.25 -15.60 20.54
C MET A 890 0.94 -16.99 19.98
N ASP A 891 0.55 -17.94 20.84
CA ASP A 891 0.08 -19.27 20.40
C ASP A 891 -1.12 -19.19 19.45
N LEU A 892 -2.09 -18.33 19.78
CA LEU A 892 -3.27 -18.11 18.95
C LEU A 892 -2.88 -17.51 17.60
N PHE A 893 -1.97 -16.52 17.57
CA PHE A 893 -1.48 -15.91 16.34
C PHE A 893 -0.81 -16.95 15.42
N TRP A 894 0.07 -17.80 15.98
CA TRP A 894 0.76 -18.84 15.22
C TRP A 894 -0.13 -20.03 14.82
N SER A 895 -1.30 -20.20 15.44
CA SER A 895 -2.32 -21.15 14.95
C SER A 895 -2.88 -20.74 13.59
N PHE A 896 -2.92 -19.43 13.29
CA PHE A 896 -3.26 -18.89 11.97
C PHE A 896 -2.04 -18.72 11.07
N TYR A 897 -0.86 -18.44 11.63
CA TYR A 897 0.41 -18.28 10.90
C TYR A 897 1.48 -19.30 11.34
N PRO A 898 1.50 -20.53 10.79
CA PRO A 898 2.50 -21.53 11.09
C PRO A 898 3.91 -21.07 10.68
N THR A 899 4.73 -20.70 11.65
CA THR A 899 6.10 -20.18 11.45
C THR A 899 7.06 -20.77 12.49
N TYR A 900 8.33 -20.40 12.42
CA TYR A 900 9.34 -20.73 13.42
C TYR A 900 8.86 -20.34 14.82
N ASN A 901 8.62 -21.32 15.70
CA ASN A 901 8.25 -21.09 17.10
C ASN A 901 8.61 -22.32 17.94
N LEU A 902 8.95 -22.08 19.22
CA LEU A 902 9.27 -23.13 20.19
C LEU A 902 8.06 -24.00 20.53
N GLY A 903 6.87 -23.38 20.59
CA GLY A 903 5.61 -24.03 20.93
C GLY A 903 5.50 -24.57 22.35
N LYS A 904 4.26 -24.85 22.78
CA LYS A 904 3.91 -25.23 24.16
C LYS A 904 4.66 -26.44 24.72
N VAL A 905 4.90 -27.46 23.90
CA VAL A 905 5.48 -28.73 24.39
C VAL A 905 6.91 -28.52 24.87
N LYS A 906 7.72 -27.79 24.10
CA LYS A 906 9.11 -27.50 24.45
C LYS A 906 9.25 -26.35 25.42
N GLN A 907 8.35 -25.37 25.35
CA GLN A 907 8.23 -24.34 26.36
C GLN A 907 7.93 -24.93 27.75
N GLU A 908 7.15 -26.00 27.85
CA GLU A 908 6.92 -26.69 29.13
C GLU A 908 8.14 -27.51 29.57
N ILE A 909 8.85 -28.15 28.63
CA ILE A 909 10.15 -28.82 28.91
C ILE A 909 11.18 -27.84 29.47
N LEU A 910 11.28 -26.63 28.90
CA LEU A 910 12.15 -25.55 29.37
C LEU A 910 11.77 -25.15 30.80
N ARG A 911 10.48 -24.91 31.06
CA ARG A 911 9.98 -24.58 32.41
C ARG A 911 10.19 -25.69 33.44
N ASP A 912 10.05 -26.96 33.08
CA ASP A 912 10.34 -28.07 33.99
C ASP A 912 11.80 -28.03 34.45
N VAL A 913 12.73 -27.77 33.54
CA VAL A 913 14.16 -27.61 33.89
C VAL A 913 14.36 -26.38 34.78
N GLU A 914 13.73 -25.24 34.47
CA GLU A 914 13.83 -24.00 35.27
C GLU A 914 13.22 -24.15 36.68
N ARG A 915 12.16 -24.94 36.83
CA ARG A 915 11.56 -25.29 38.13
C ARG A 915 12.48 -26.16 38.98
N GLU A 916 13.21 -27.08 38.36
CA GLU A 916 14.17 -27.97 39.00
C GLU A 916 15.48 -27.26 39.37
N CYS A 917 16.08 -26.50 38.44
CA CYS A 917 17.39 -25.88 38.62
C CYS A 917 17.35 -24.48 39.25
N LYS A 918 16.22 -23.78 39.18
CA LYS A 918 15.99 -22.42 39.72
C LYS A 918 17.13 -21.43 39.36
N PRO A 919 17.33 -21.16 38.06
CA PRO A 919 18.46 -20.39 37.60
C PRO A 919 18.28 -18.89 37.89
N ILE A 920 19.41 -18.19 38.06
CA ILE A 920 19.46 -16.74 38.34
C ILE A 920 20.20 -16.02 37.20
N LYS A 921 21.23 -16.63 36.62
CA LYS A 921 22.04 -16.09 35.51
C LYS A 921 21.79 -16.92 34.27
N LEU A 922 21.02 -16.38 33.33
CA LEU A 922 20.55 -17.09 32.15
C LEU A 922 21.10 -16.46 30.87
N ILE A 923 21.40 -17.31 29.90
CA ILE A 923 21.74 -16.90 28.52
C ILE A 923 20.75 -17.56 27.56
N GLU A 924 20.25 -16.82 26.59
CA GLU A 924 19.39 -17.33 25.53
C GLU A 924 19.97 -16.94 24.17
N PHE A 925 20.20 -17.91 23.28
CA PHE A 925 20.63 -17.67 21.89
C PHE A 925 19.50 -18.08 20.93
N GLY A 926 19.03 -17.12 20.12
CA GLY A 926 17.83 -17.26 19.30
C GLY A 926 16.58 -16.83 20.05
N THR A 927 16.46 -15.53 20.31
CA THR A 927 15.30 -14.97 21.05
C THR A 927 14.04 -14.89 20.19
N PHE A 928 14.23 -14.78 18.86
CA PHE A 928 13.18 -14.51 17.89
C PHE A 928 12.24 -13.40 18.37
N LEU A 929 10.94 -13.64 18.48
CA LEU A 929 9.94 -12.64 18.93
C LEU A 929 9.70 -12.65 20.46
N GLY A 930 10.61 -13.26 21.24
CA GLY A 930 10.61 -13.18 22.71
C GLY A 930 9.74 -14.21 23.45
N TYR A 931 9.19 -15.22 22.78
CA TYR A 931 8.27 -16.18 23.41
C TYR A 931 8.93 -17.02 24.52
N SER A 932 10.10 -17.60 24.25
CA SER A 932 10.91 -18.31 25.25
C SER A 932 11.34 -17.37 26.38
N ALA A 933 11.88 -16.19 26.06
CA ALA A 933 12.21 -15.16 27.04
C ALA A 933 11.05 -14.84 27.99
N ILE A 934 9.85 -14.57 27.46
CA ILE A 934 8.64 -14.27 28.26
C ILE A 934 8.24 -15.48 29.13
N ALA A 935 8.35 -16.71 28.62
CA ALA A 935 8.05 -17.91 29.37
C ALA A 935 9.04 -18.15 30.53
N THR A 936 10.34 -18.00 30.28
CA THR A 936 11.42 -18.08 31.29
C THR A 936 11.28 -17.00 32.36
N MET A 937 10.94 -15.77 31.97
CA MET A 937 10.72 -14.65 32.90
C MET A 937 9.47 -14.86 33.77
N ASP A 938 8.40 -15.43 33.23
CA ASP A 938 7.22 -15.82 33.99
C ASP A 938 7.49 -17.00 34.94
N GLU A 939 8.20 -18.04 34.51
CA GLU A 939 8.56 -19.16 35.40
C GLU A 939 9.51 -18.71 36.52
N SER A 940 10.48 -17.83 36.21
CA SER A 940 11.35 -17.20 37.22
C SER A 940 10.57 -16.34 38.23
N ARG A 941 9.45 -15.76 37.82
CA ARG A 941 8.51 -15.05 38.70
C ARG A 941 7.73 -16.00 39.59
N GLU A 942 7.29 -17.15 39.08
CA GLU A 942 6.52 -18.14 39.84
C GLU A 942 7.38 -18.97 40.80
N ASN A 943 8.61 -19.32 40.41
CA ASN A 943 9.53 -20.12 41.22
C ASN A 943 10.32 -19.31 42.27
N GLY A 944 10.26 -17.96 42.17
CA GLY A 944 10.82 -16.97 43.08
C GLY A 944 12.22 -16.42 42.72
N THR A 945 12.88 -16.90 41.66
CA THR A 945 14.25 -16.44 41.33
C THR A 945 14.30 -15.03 40.77
N LEU A 946 13.22 -14.53 40.16
CA LEU A 946 13.16 -13.16 39.63
C LEU A 946 13.32 -12.08 40.72
N GLU A 947 13.02 -12.39 41.98
CA GLU A 947 13.26 -11.48 43.11
C GLU A 947 14.75 -11.34 43.47
N ASP A 948 15.61 -12.27 43.05
CA ASP A 948 17.04 -12.24 43.39
C ASP A 948 17.75 -11.01 42.77
N PRO A 949 18.55 -10.25 43.53
CA PRO A 949 19.22 -9.06 43.02
C PRO A 949 20.36 -9.34 42.01
N GLU A 950 20.81 -10.59 41.87
CA GLU A 950 21.70 -11.02 40.79
C GLU A 950 20.96 -11.61 39.57
N PHE A 951 19.61 -11.71 39.60
CA PHE A 951 18.85 -12.25 38.47
C PHE A 951 19.06 -11.42 37.20
N LEU A 952 19.48 -12.09 36.12
CA LEU A 952 19.56 -11.52 34.79
C LEU A 952 19.46 -12.60 33.71
N LEU A 953 18.48 -12.44 32.82
CA LEU A 953 18.40 -13.14 31.54
C LEU A 953 19.04 -12.27 30.45
N VAL A 954 20.03 -12.81 29.72
CA VAL A 954 20.65 -12.16 28.56
C VAL A 954 20.29 -12.92 27.29
N CYS A 955 19.38 -12.35 26.50
CA CYS A 955 18.91 -12.88 25.23
C CYS A 955 19.75 -12.31 24.07
N VAL A 956 20.08 -13.14 23.08
CA VAL A 956 20.80 -12.73 21.87
C VAL A 956 20.00 -13.11 20.64
N GLU A 957 19.72 -12.12 19.81
CA GLU A 957 18.98 -12.28 18.55
C GLU A 957 19.78 -11.68 17.38
N ALA A 958 19.89 -12.41 16.27
CA ALA A 958 20.72 -12.02 15.16
C ALA A 958 20.06 -10.98 14.24
N GLU A 959 18.73 -11.02 14.12
CA GLU A 959 17.97 -10.12 13.27
C GLU A 959 17.43 -8.91 14.07
N PRO A 960 17.82 -7.67 13.74
CA PRO A 960 17.38 -6.47 14.46
C PRO A 960 15.87 -6.35 14.66
N LEU A 961 15.06 -6.67 13.65
CA LEU A 961 13.60 -6.55 13.75
C LEU A 961 13.00 -7.58 14.73
N HIS A 962 13.55 -8.80 14.81
CA HIS A 962 13.11 -9.77 15.80
C HIS A 962 13.46 -9.31 17.22
N ALA A 963 14.67 -8.80 17.42
CA ALA A 963 15.13 -8.26 18.70
C ALA A 963 14.22 -7.11 19.20
N GLU A 964 13.84 -6.19 18.32
CA GLU A 964 12.94 -5.06 18.65
C GLU A 964 11.54 -5.53 19.06
N VAL A 965 11.00 -6.57 18.40
CA VAL A 965 9.72 -7.18 18.79
C VAL A 965 9.83 -7.89 20.13
N ALA A 966 10.90 -8.63 20.37
CA ALA A 966 11.14 -9.32 21.65
C ALA A 966 11.22 -8.32 22.83
N VAL A 967 11.96 -7.21 22.67
CA VAL A 967 12.00 -6.12 23.68
C VAL A 967 10.59 -5.57 23.92
N THR A 968 9.87 -5.23 22.85
CA THR A 968 8.53 -4.65 22.95
C THR A 968 7.55 -5.57 23.70
N LEU A 969 7.58 -6.88 23.42
CA LEU A 969 6.69 -7.85 24.08
C LEU A 969 7.13 -8.18 25.52
N LEU A 970 8.42 -8.16 25.84
CA LEU A 970 8.92 -8.27 27.22
C LEU A 970 8.50 -7.06 28.08
N GLU A 971 8.61 -5.83 27.54
CA GLU A 971 8.11 -4.62 28.20
C GLU A 971 6.59 -4.65 28.37
N TYR A 972 5.85 -5.14 27.36
CA TYR A 972 4.40 -5.31 27.45
C TYR A 972 3.99 -6.39 28.47
N ALA A 973 4.82 -7.42 28.66
CA ALA A 973 4.69 -8.43 29.71
C ALA A 973 5.02 -7.90 31.12
N GLY A 974 5.56 -6.69 31.23
CA GLY A 974 5.88 -6.04 32.51
C GLY A 974 7.29 -6.34 33.04
N PHE A 975 8.19 -6.80 32.17
CA PHE A 975 9.61 -6.99 32.49
C PHE A 975 10.43 -5.81 31.97
N ASP A 976 11.50 -5.44 32.69
CA ASP A 976 12.37 -4.32 32.32
C ASP A 976 13.83 -4.74 32.10
N GLU A 977 14.61 -3.80 31.55
CA GLU A 977 16.03 -3.95 31.26
C GLU A 977 16.94 -4.30 32.47
N THR A 978 16.43 -4.23 33.70
CA THR A 978 17.20 -4.61 34.90
C THR A 978 17.19 -6.11 35.15
N LYS A 979 16.20 -6.84 34.60
CA LYS A 979 16.03 -8.29 34.78
C LYS A 979 16.16 -9.09 33.48
N VAL A 980 15.88 -8.50 32.32
CA VAL A 980 16.07 -9.12 31.01
C VAL A 980 16.74 -8.14 30.04
N LYS A 981 17.70 -8.60 29.25
CA LYS A 981 18.36 -7.80 28.20
C LYS A 981 18.46 -8.57 26.90
N VAL A 982 17.80 -8.05 25.87
CA VAL A 982 17.96 -8.50 24.48
C VAL A 982 19.09 -7.70 23.83
N ILE A 983 20.06 -8.39 23.22
CA ILE A 983 21.13 -7.76 22.44
C ILE A 983 21.14 -8.26 21.00
N THR A 984 21.27 -7.33 20.05
CA THR A 984 21.28 -7.63 18.62
C THR A 984 22.68 -8.03 18.13
N GLY A 985 22.81 -9.25 17.60
CA GLY A 985 24.06 -9.76 17.03
C GLY A 985 24.06 -11.29 16.93
N SER A 986 25.02 -11.86 16.21
CA SER A 986 25.17 -13.32 16.19
C SER A 986 25.69 -13.84 17.54
N ALA A 987 25.13 -14.95 18.02
CA ALA A 987 25.50 -15.61 19.28
C ALA A 987 27.01 -15.58 19.58
N ASN A 988 27.83 -16.11 18.66
CA ASN A 988 29.30 -16.11 18.79
C ASN A 988 29.91 -14.72 19.02
N ALA A 989 29.52 -13.73 18.21
CA ALA A 989 30.08 -12.38 18.27
C ALA A 989 29.61 -11.60 19.51
N SER A 990 28.46 -11.98 20.06
CA SER A 990 27.87 -11.39 21.27
C SER A 990 28.45 -11.92 22.58
N VAL A 991 29.16 -13.06 22.59
CA VAL A 991 29.74 -13.65 23.82
C VAL A 991 30.54 -12.66 24.69
N PRO A 992 31.39 -11.76 24.16
CA PRO A 992 32.09 -10.76 24.98
C PRO A 992 31.15 -9.79 25.69
N GLU A 993 30.02 -9.45 25.06
CA GLU A 993 29.00 -8.54 25.59
C GLU A 993 28.10 -9.26 26.61
N VAL A 994 27.69 -10.51 26.33
CA VAL A 994 27.00 -11.38 27.30
C VAL A 994 27.85 -11.51 28.57
N LYS A 995 29.15 -11.77 28.42
CA LYS A 995 30.11 -11.82 29.53
C LYS A 995 30.20 -10.49 30.29
N ARG A 996 30.13 -9.35 29.60
CA ARG A 996 30.12 -8.01 30.22
C ARG A 996 28.86 -7.79 31.06
N LEU A 997 27.69 -8.16 30.52
CA LEU A 997 26.40 -8.00 31.20
C LEU A 997 26.28 -8.90 32.44
N LEU A 998 26.70 -10.17 32.34
CA LEU A 998 26.79 -11.11 33.46
C LEU A 998 28.03 -10.88 34.35
N LYS A 999 28.74 -9.75 34.22
CA LYS A 999 29.89 -9.34 35.05
C LYS A 999 31.03 -10.38 35.12
N GLY A 1000 31.15 -11.24 34.11
CA GLY A 1000 32.10 -12.36 34.07
C GLY A 1000 31.75 -13.55 34.97
N GLN A 1001 30.52 -13.61 35.51
CA GLN A 1001 30.00 -14.75 36.26
C GLN A 1001 29.61 -15.89 35.31
N VAL A 1002 29.59 -17.11 35.84
CA VAL A 1002 29.13 -18.32 35.14
C VAL A 1002 27.61 -18.25 34.95
N ALA A 1003 27.10 -18.78 33.84
CA ALA A 1003 25.67 -18.96 33.65
C ALA A 1003 25.18 -20.23 34.36
N ASP A 1004 24.02 -20.13 35.01
CA ASP A 1004 23.33 -21.28 35.60
C ASP A 1004 22.64 -22.10 34.49
N GLN A 1005 22.03 -21.39 33.53
CA GLN A 1005 21.33 -21.96 32.38
C GLN A 1005 21.73 -21.27 31.07
N VAL A 1006 21.86 -22.06 30.00
CA VAL A 1006 21.99 -21.57 28.62
C VAL A 1006 20.93 -22.25 27.75
N PHE A 1007 20.01 -21.49 27.16
CA PHE A 1007 19.05 -21.96 26.18
C PHE A 1007 19.50 -21.60 24.75
N MET A 1008 19.38 -22.54 23.81
CA MET A 1008 19.88 -22.40 22.45
C MET A 1008 18.82 -22.87 21.44
N ASP A 1009 18.07 -21.92 20.88
CA ASP A 1009 17.09 -22.15 19.81
C ASP A 1009 17.38 -21.29 18.58
N HIS A 1010 18.52 -21.56 17.96
CA HIS A 1010 18.94 -20.86 16.74
C HIS A 1010 19.48 -21.84 15.69
N CYS A 1011 20.34 -21.35 14.80
CA CYS A 1011 20.95 -22.13 13.71
C CYS A 1011 21.63 -23.41 14.24
N LYS A 1012 21.06 -24.58 13.93
CA LYS A 1012 21.49 -25.87 14.50
C LYS A 1012 22.97 -26.22 14.24
N PRO A 1013 23.57 -25.93 13.06
CA PRO A 1013 25.03 -26.00 12.86
C PRO A 1013 25.89 -25.09 13.75
N CYS A 1014 25.31 -24.01 14.30
CA CYS A 1014 26.01 -23.06 15.19
C CYS A 1014 25.98 -23.46 16.67
N LEU A 1015 25.10 -24.38 17.08
CA LEU A 1015 24.98 -24.82 18.49
C LEU A 1015 26.33 -25.22 19.11
N LYS A 1016 27.14 -26.00 18.36
CA LYS A 1016 28.48 -26.41 18.80
C LYS A 1016 29.48 -25.25 18.92
N PRO A 1017 29.80 -24.48 17.86
CA PRO A 1017 30.78 -23.41 17.98
C PRO A 1017 30.37 -22.32 18.98
N ASP A 1018 29.07 -22.08 19.18
CA ASP A 1018 28.61 -21.08 20.14
C ASP A 1018 28.71 -21.56 21.60
N LEU A 1019 28.43 -22.86 21.86
CA LEU A 1019 28.72 -23.46 23.17
C LEU A 1019 30.22 -23.44 23.47
N VAL A 1020 31.07 -23.79 22.48
CA VAL A 1020 32.53 -23.72 22.62
C VAL A 1020 32.99 -22.30 22.95
N SER A 1021 32.46 -21.27 22.28
CA SER A 1021 32.81 -19.87 22.60
C SER A 1021 32.37 -19.45 24.01
N LEU A 1022 31.25 -19.97 24.54
CA LEU A 1022 30.86 -19.76 25.94
C LEU A 1022 31.80 -20.48 26.93
N GLU A 1023 32.23 -21.70 26.61
CA GLU A 1023 33.24 -22.45 27.39
C GLU A 1023 34.59 -21.72 27.40
N GLU A 1024 35.09 -21.29 26.24
CA GLU A 1024 36.34 -20.52 26.09
C GLU A 1024 36.27 -19.15 26.79
N ALA A 1025 35.10 -18.52 26.81
CA ALA A 1025 34.86 -17.30 27.58
C ALA A 1025 34.77 -17.55 29.10
N GLY A 1026 34.72 -18.80 29.56
CA GLY A 1026 34.59 -19.17 30.97
C GLY A 1026 33.18 -19.01 31.54
N MET A 1027 32.16 -18.92 30.67
CA MET A 1027 30.75 -18.72 31.03
C MET A 1027 30.04 -20.03 31.40
N ILE A 1028 30.63 -21.18 31.06
CA ILE A 1028 30.15 -22.53 31.39
C ILE A 1028 31.10 -23.17 32.41
N GLN A 1029 30.58 -23.73 33.49
CA GLN A 1029 31.35 -24.55 34.44
C GLN A 1029 30.51 -25.75 34.92
N LYS A 1030 31.12 -26.62 35.75
CA LYS A 1030 30.42 -27.72 36.42
C LYS A 1030 29.14 -27.23 37.09
N GLY A 1031 28.00 -27.82 36.73
CA GLY A 1031 26.67 -27.46 37.20
C GLY A 1031 25.86 -26.58 36.24
N THR A 1032 26.47 -25.92 35.25
CA THR A 1032 25.73 -25.20 34.20
C THR A 1032 24.86 -26.17 33.40
N VAL A 1033 23.59 -25.80 33.18
CA VAL A 1033 22.64 -26.54 32.36
C VAL A 1033 22.55 -25.93 30.97
N VAL A 1034 22.77 -26.72 29.93
CA VAL A 1034 22.66 -26.32 28.52
C VAL A 1034 21.47 -27.02 27.90
N ILE A 1035 20.51 -26.24 27.42
CA ILE A 1035 19.27 -26.69 26.81
C ILE A 1035 19.30 -26.29 25.33
N ALA A 1036 19.12 -27.23 24.42
CA ALA A 1036 19.10 -26.95 22.98
C ALA A 1036 17.93 -27.61 22.26
N ASP A 1037 17.27 -26.83 21.42
CA ASP A 1037 16.09 -27.21 20.66
C ASP A 1037 16.43 -27.90 19.31
N ASN A 1038 15.53 -28.78 18.85
CA ASN A 1038 15.53 -29.45 17.54
C ASN A 1038 16.84 -30.22 17.22
N VAL A 1039 17.31 -31.04 18.16
CA VAL A 1039 18.62 -31.71 18.06
C VAL A 1039 18.62 -33.01 17.25
N ILE A 1040 17.45 -33.56 16.89
CA ILE A 1040 17.30 -34.77 16.06
C ILE A 1040 16.81 -34.43 14.65
N TYR A 1041 15.87 -33.50 14.47
CA TYR A 1041 15.33 -33.11 13.15
C TYR A 1041 15.05 -31.59 13.04
N PRO A 1042 15.79 -30.80 12.24
CA PRO A 1042 16.75 -31.18 11.21
C PRO A 1042 18.10 -31.69 11.76
N GLY A 1043 18.30 -31.60 13.07
CA GLY A 1043 19.37 -32.31 13.77
C GLY A 1043 20.66 -31.51 14.01
N ALA A 1044 21.32 -31.83 15.11
CA ALA A 1044 22.60 -31.23 15.52
C ALA A 1044 23.62 -32.31 15.95
N PRO A 1045 23.98 -33.28 15.07
CA PRO A 1045 24.79 -34.44 15.44
C PRO A 1045 26.19 -34.07 15.96
N ASP A 1046 26.81 -33.03 15.39
CA ASP A 1046 28.13 -32.54 15.82
C ASP A 1046 28.11 -31.92 17.23
N PHE A 1047 26.96 -31.40 17.67
CA PHE A 1047 26.72 -30.83 18.99
C PHE A 1047 26.49 -31.94 20.02
N LEU A 1048 25.60 -32.90 19.74
CA LEU A 1048 25.40 -34.07 20.60
C LEU A 1048 26.70 -34.87 20.81
N ALA A 1049 27.42 -35.16 19.73
CA ALA A 1049 28.72 -35.83 19.81
C ALA A 1049 29.80 -34.99 20.52
N TYR A 1050 29.65 -33.66 20.59
CA TYR A 1050 30.52 -32.80 21.38
C TYR A 1050 30.20 -32.88 22.87
N LEU A 1051 28.92 -32.85 23.25
CA LEU A 1051 28.46 -32.99 24.63
C LEU A 1051 28.95 -34.32 25.25
N ASP A 1052 28.69 -35.44 24.56
CA ASP A 1052 29.11 -36.79 24.95
C ASP A 1052 30.63 -36.90 25.20
N ALA A 1053 31.43 -36.18 24.39
CA ALA A 1053 32.88 -36.23 24.44
C ALA A 1053 33.52 -35.25 25.46
N ASN A 1054 32.79 -34.22 25.92
CA ASN A 1054 33.35 -33.09 26.68
C ASN A 1054 32.74 -32.92 28.07
N GLY A 1055 32.30 -34.02 28.69
CA GLY A 1055 31.92 -34.05 30.11
C GLY A 1055 30.57 -33.38 30.38
N TYR A 1056 29.57 -33.68 29.56
CA TYR A 1056 28.17 -33.38 29.86
C TYR A 1056 27.41 -34.68 30.18
N THR A 1057 26.39 -34.59 31.02
CA THR A 1057 25.33 -35.60 31.11
C THR A 1057 24.12 -35.08 30.36
N THR A 1058 23.77 -35.71 29.24
CA THR A 1058 22.71 -35.26 28.34
C THR A 1058 21.50 -36.20 28.41
N GLU A 1059 20.34 -35.62 28.67
CA GLU A 1059 19.03 -36.24 28.50
C GLU A 1059 18.37 -35.68 27.23
N LEU A 1060 17.72 -36.55 26.46
CA LEU A 1060 16.88 -36.13 25.32
C LEU A 1060 15.42 -36.24 25.74
N LYS A 1061 14.74 -35.10 25.85
CA LYS A 1061 13.30 -35.03 26.13
C LYS A 1061 12.55 -34.99 24.80
N GLU A 1062 11.79 -36.04 24.51
CA GLU A 1062 11.03 -36.19 23.26
C GLU A 1062 10.03 -35.05 23.07
N ALA A 1063 10.09 -34.38 21.92
CA ALA A 1063 9.21 -33.29 21.57
C ALA A 1063 9.08 -33.18 20.04
N PRO A 1064 7.88 -32.99 19.46
CA PRO A 1064 7.72 -32.98 18.02
C PRO A 1064 8.24 -31.69 17.38
N PHE A 1065 8.85 -31.76 16.19
CA PHE A 1065 9.14 -30.59 15.35
C PHE A 1065 7.84 -29.82 15.04
N GLU A 1066 7.79 -28.51 15.34
CA GLU A 1066 6.54 -27.74 15.45
C GLU A 1066 5.99 -27.18 14.14
N TYR A 1067 6.84 -26.90 13.16
CA TYR A 1067 6.51 -26.11 11.97
C TYR A 1067 7.05 -26.74 10.67
N ASP A 1068 6.50 -26.35 9.52
CA ASP A 1068 7.12 -26.65 8.22
C ASP A 1068 7.90 -25.45 7.69
N ARG A 1069 8.85 -25.69 6.77
CA ARG A 1069 9.49 -24.61 6.00
C ARG A 1069 8.58 -24.04 4.92
N SER A 1070 7.48 -24.70 4.56
CA SER A 1070 6.43 -24.13 3.74
C SER A 1070 5.21 -23.79 4.59
N VAL A 1071 4.84 -22.51 4.64
CA VAL A 1071 3.84 -21.96 5.57
C VAL A 1071 2.41 -22.51 5.34
N TRP A 1072 2.19 -23.33 4.29
CA TRP A 1072 0.86 -23.68 3.79
C TRP A 1072 0.68 -25.15 3.35
N ASP A 1073 1.62 -26.06 3.61
CA ASP A 1073 1.39 -27.49 3.30
C ASP A 1073 0.44 -28.15 4.32
N LYS A 1074 -0.85 -28.20 3.97
CA LYS A 1074 -1.89 -28.90 4.74
C LYS A 1074 -1.70 -30.42 4.81
N SER A 1075 -0.71 -31.00 4.11
CA SER A 1075 -0.30 -32.41 4.23
C SER A 1075 0.91 -32.61 5.16
N TRP A 1076 1.50 -31.53 5.67
CA TRP A 1076 2.60 -31.62 6.62
C TRP A 1076 2.17 -32.28 7.94
N THR A 1077 3.05 -33.11 8.47
CA THR A 1077 2.89 -33.84 9.72
C THR A 1077 4.10 -33.57 10.60
N LYS A 1078 3.84 -33.25 11.87
CA LYS A 1078 4.86 -33.12 12.91
C LYS A 1078 5.83 -34.30 12.86
N LYS A 1079 7.12 -34.01 12.96
CA LYS A 1079 8.20 -35.02 12.97
C LYS A 1079 8.63 -35.31 14.39
N ASP A 1080 9.04 -36.55 14.63
CA ASP A 1080 9.65 -36.95 15.90
C ASP A 1080 11.00 -36.23 16.05
N ASP A 1081 11.22 -35.60 17.20
CA ASP A 1081 12.42 -34.83 17.52
C ASP A 1081 12.63 -34.80 19.05
N ALA A 1082 13.63 -34.06 19.53
CA ALA A 1082 13.88 -33.86 20.95
C ALA A 1082 14.49 -32.49 21.28
N VAL A 1083 14.32 -32.09 22.54
CA VAL A 1083 15.14 -31.07 23.20
C VAL A 1083 16.23 -31.79 23.99
N SER A 1084 17.48 -31.38 23.84
CA SER A 1084 18.56 -31.86 24.72
C SER A 1084 18.64 -31.01 25.99
N VAL A 1085 18.73 -31.67 27.15
CA VAL A 1085 19.02 -31.04 28.44
C VAL A 1085 20.34 -31.62 28.94
N SER A 1086 21.36 -30.78 29.05
CA SER A 1086 22.77 -31.22 29.21
C SER A 1086 23.43 -30.54 30.39
N VAL A 1087 23.80 -31.29 31.43
CA VAL A 1087 24.45 -30.74 32.64
C VAL A 1087 25.97 -30.93 32.56
N LYS A 1088 26.75 -29.86 32.72
CA LYS A 1088 28.22 -29.94 32.76
C LYS A 1088 28.72 -30.62 34.04
N LEU A 1089 29.58 -31.63 33.90
CA LEU A 1089 30.10 -32.47 35.00
C LEU A 1089 31.33 -31.90 35.74
#